data_AF-A0A832Q9H5-F1
#
_entry.id   AF-A0A832Q9H5-F1
#
_cell.length_a   1.000
_cell.length_b   1.000
_cell.length_c   1.000
_cell.angle_alpha   90.00
_cell.angle_beta   90.00
_cell.angle_gamma   90.00
#
_symmetry.space_group_name_H-M   'P 1'
#
loop_
_entity.id
_entity.type
_entity.pdbx_description
1 polymer ?
#
loop_
_entity_poly.entity_id
_entity_poly.type
_entity_poly.pdbx_seq_one_letter_code
_entity_poly.pdbx_strand_id
1 'polypeptide(L)'
;MTPIRQAQLPFHCRRISSLSGVLLFAALLQACASSTPPATDPALQADTSGENTVQTGATGAASNAVPLESTPDTSAASPEIAATDEAAEPQVEEEAPPPPIEYGRIEEDALTASIMAELAIQRGRNEEALDIYTSLARETGNISFIQRAMRLAIFVRNAPVALEFGELWLEREPESHDVRQMLALQLVLTSRYAEALKHMSQLLEQDEDPDFRLIPSRLQNDPSAPLLLEAMIDSYLELKARFPESQTLPLGLAMLYEQNEEYAEALAIMIAVNAEGEFVPEFVMKEIGLLEELGETEQARKRLEQSLATNPEHKQLRFMYGRKLIAERQYQAAREQFSIMVEQDPDDMDMLYSLALLSMEVQMYDEARGYWQRLLVNGQHRDEAHFYLGFIAEQGDNADTAIRHYLQVEGGNNFVLALRNLSQLMIEAGRYPEAHAHLQNVRFRHAEYNLPLLSVEAALLTDMGYYEEAQALLDGAISDAPNNIQLLFQRSVLFTEQDRLGEMERDLRRIIRLDPDSPMAYNSLGYYLADRTDRYQEAYELILKASALAPNDPAIIDSLGWAQYRLGMFEQALANLERAYQLFPDPEVAAHLGEVLWVMGRKSAANRVWNEALKTTPDSEFILNAMERLKPGATR
;
A
#
# COMPACT_ATOMS: atom_id res chain seq x y z
N MET A 1 -36.02 8.82 -37.96
CA MET A 1 -34.95 8.03 -37.31
C MET A 1 -33.67 8.62 -37.83
N THR A 2 -33.15 9.59 -37.08
CA THR A 2 -32.03 10.45 -37.44
C THR A 2 -30.93 10.13 -36.43
N PRO A 3 -29.68 9.90 -36.84
CA PRO A 3 -28.62 9.60 -35.88
C PRO A 3 -28.42 10.83 -34.98
N ILE A 4 -28.33 10.57 -33.68
CA ILE A 4 -28.05 11.57 -32.65
C ILE A 4 -26.62 12.09 -32.90
N ARG A 5 -26.46 13.40 -33.04
CA ARG A 5 -25.18 14.10 -33.20
C ARG A 5 -24.35 13.91 -31.93
N GLN A 6 -23.17 13.31 -32.04
CA GLN A 6 -22.14 13.38 -30.99
C GLN A 6 -21.42 14.72 -31.15
N ALA A 7 -21.73 15.70 -30.30
CA ALA A 7 -20.89 16.89 -30.15
C ALA A 7 -19.64 16.48 -29.33
N GLN A 8 -18.45 16.71 -29.89
CA GLN A 8 -17.17 16.26 -29.32
C GLN A 8 -16.48 17.42 -28.58
N LEU A 9 -16.19 17.16 -27.29
CA LEU A 9 -15.55 18.06 -26.33
C LEU A 9 -14.16 18.59 -26.76
N PRO A 10 -13.78 19.83 -26.39
CA PRO A 10 -12.41 20.32 -26.49
C PRO A 10 -11.44 19.59 -25.53
N PHE A 11 -10.20 19.39 -26.00
CA PHE A 11 -9.12 18.57 -25.42
C PHE A 11 -8.84 18.65 -23.92
N HIS A 12 -9.17 19.75 -23.25
CA HIS A 12 -8.86 19.92 -21.83
C HIS A 12 -9.75 19.07 -20.89
N CYS A 13 -10.86 18.49 -21.39
CA CYS A 13 -11.74 17.61 -20.60
C CYS A 13 -11.46 16.10 -20.74
N ARG A 14 -10.63 15.64 -21.69
CA ARG A 14 -10.33 14.20 -21.88
C ARG A 14 -9.41 13.58 -20.81
N ARG A 15 -8.83 14.38 -19.90
CA ARG A 15 -7.83 13.92 -18.91
C ARG A 15 -8.39 13.11 -17.72
N ILE A 16 -9.67 12.75 -17.69
CA ILE A 16 -10.27 12.00 -16.57
C ILE A 16 -10.74 10.58 -16.96
N SER A 17 -10.77 10.22 -18.25
CA SER A 17 -11.37 8.96 -18.71
C SER A 17 -10.44 7.74 -18.79
N SER A 18 -9.15 7.84 -18.41
CA SER A 18 -8.23 6.68 -18.36
C SER A 18 -7.67 6.40 -16.95
N LEU A 19 -8.43 6.74 -15.91
CA LEU A 19 -8.06 6.51 -14.51
C LEU A 19 -8.22 5.04 -14.06
N SER A 20 -8.81 4.15 -14.86
CA SER A 20 -9.09 2.76 -14.48
C SER A 20 -7.85 1.98 -14.06
N GLY A 21 -6.74 2.09 -14.79
CA GLY A 21 -5.50 1.37 -14.45
C GLY A 21 -4.70 2.00 -13.30
N VAL A 22 -4.79 3.32 -13.11
CA VAL A 22 -4.05 4.04 -12.06
C VAL A 22 -4.76 3.92 -10.71
N LEU A 23 -6.11 3.96 -10.70
CA LEU A 23 -6.92 3.73 -9.50
C LEU A 23 -6.87 2.27 -9.05
N LEU A 24 -6.80 1.29 -9.97
CA LEU A 24 -6.65 -0.12 -9.60
C LEU A 24 -5.26 -0.39 -9.00
N PHE A 25 -4.20 0.20 -9.54
CA PHE A 25 -2.86 0.09 -8.97
C PHE A 25 -2.76 0.75 -7.59
N ALA A 26 -3.39 1.91 -7.41
CA ALA A 26 -3.49 2.58 -6.10
C ALA A 26 -4.33 1.78 -5.11
N ALA A 27 -5.47 1.20 -5.52
CA ALA A 27 -6.32 0.37 -4.67
C ALA A 27 -5.65 -0.96 -4.28
N LEU A 28 -4.90 -1.59 -5.19
CA LEU A 28 -4.07 -2.77 -4.90
C LEU A 28 -2.93 -2.42 -3.93
N LEU A 29 -2.30 -1.25 -4.06
CA LEU A 29 -1.28 -0.77 -3.12
C LEU A 29 -1.88 -0.42 -1.74
N GLN A 30 -3.09 0.12 -1.68
CA GLN A 30 -3.74 0.55 -0.44
C GLN A 30 -4.33 -0.63 0.36
N ALA A 31 -4.87 -1.64 -0.31
CA ALA A 31 -5.21 -2.94 0.30
C ALA A 31 -3.96 -3.70 0.79
N CYS A 32 -2.79 -3.45 0.19
CA CYS A 32 -1.52 -4.00 0.67
C CYS A 32 -0.94 -3.22 1.88
N ALA A 33 -1.41 -2.01 2.18
CA ALA A 33 -0.88 -1.19 3.28
C ALA A 33 -1.59 -1.43 4.62
N SER A 34 -2.84 -1.91 4.59
CA SER A 34 -3.67 -2.19 5.78
C SER A 34 -3.26 -3.44 6.57
N SER A 35 -2.31 -4.24 6.07
CA SER A 35 -1.77 -5.43 6.76
C SER A 35 -0.47 -5.17 7.53
N THR A 36 -0.04 -3.91 7.64
CA THR A 36 1.02 -3.52 8.59
C THR A 36 0.40 -3.25 9.97
N PRO A 37 0.82 -3.93 11.04
CA PRO A 37 0.37 -3.57 12.38
C PRO A 37 0.82 -2.14 12.68
N PRO A 38 -0.01 -1.31 13.33
CA PRO A 38 0.40 0.04 13.68
C PRO A 38 1.63 -0.03 14.58
N ALA A 39 2.68 0.70 14.20
CA ALA A 39 3.80 0.98 15.09
C ALA A 39 3.24 1.56 16.39
N THR A 40 3.37 0.82 17.49
CA THR A 40 3.03 1.30 18.82
C THR A 40 4.04 2.36 19.21
N ASP A 41 3.63 3.63 19.11
CA ASP A 41 4.37 4.77 19.64
C ASP A 41 3.95 4.97 21.12
N PRO A 42 4.85 4.79 22.10
CA PRO A 42 4.49 4.82 23.52
C PRO A 42 4.73 6.23 24.09
N ALA A 43 3.83 7.16 23.82
CA ALA A 43 3.74 8.39 24.62
C ALA A 43 2.36 9.05 24.42
N LEU A 44 1.81 9.57 25.53
CA LEU A 44 0.55 10.32 25.66
C LEU A 44 -0.71 9.48 25.93
N GLN A 45 -0.90 9.13 27.19
CA GLN A 45 -2.20 9.31 27.84
C GLN A 45 -1.99 9.50 29.34
N ALA A 46 -1.95 10.76 29.75
CA ALA A 46 -2.12 11.16 31.14
C ALA A 46 -3.38 12.01 31.24
N ASP A 47 -4.26 11.54 32.12
CA ASP A 47 -5.08 12.33 33.02
C ASP A 47 -6.25 13.14 32.43
N THR A 48 -7.47 12.61 32.61
CA THR A 48 -8.60 13.44 33.08
C THR A 48 -9.70 12.61 33.73
N SER A 49 -9.96 12.96 34.99
CA SER A 49 -11.27 13.04 35.65
C SER A 49 -11.97 11.77 36.15
N GLY A 50 -12.35 11.83 37.43
CA GLY A 50 -13.76 11.70 37.78
C GLY A 50 -14.09 10.71 38.89
N GLU A 51 -13.94 11.17 40.13
CA GLU A 51 -14.54 10.58 41.33
C GLU A 51 -16.04 10.30 41.14
N ASN A 52 -16.50 9.09 41.54
CA ASN A 52 -17.80 8.97 42.21
C ASN A 52 -17.96 7.65 43.01
N THR A 53 -17.84 7.81 44.33
CA THR A 53 -18.75 7.31 45.39
C THR A 53 -19.35 5.89 45.34
N VAL A 54 -18.77 5.04 46.18
CA VAL A 54 -19.37 4.16 47.21
C VAL A 54 -20.91 3.98 47.21
N GLN A 55 -21.38 2.73 47.09
CA GLN A 55 -22.40 2.21 48.00
C GLN A 55 -22.35 0.69 48.19
N THR A 56 -22.56 0.33 49.45
CA THR A 56 -22.44 -0.96 50.15
C THR A 56 -23.56 -1.96 49.84
N GLY A 57 -23.28 -3.26 49.97
CA GLY A 57 -24.32 -4.28 50.12
C GLY A 57 -23.74 -5.69 50.29
N ALA A 58 -23.51 -6.11 51.54
CA ALA A 58 -23.18 -7.49 51.91
C ALA A 58 -24.45 -8.34 52.04
N THR A 59 -24.41 -9.61 51.63
CA THR A 59 -24.92 -10.80 52.36
C THR A 59 -24.81 -12.07 51.50
N GLY A 60 -24.47 -13.19 52.14
CA GLY A 60 -25.07 -14.50 51.80
C GLY A 60 -24.13 -15.60 51.33
N ALA A 61 -23.59 -16.37 52.28
CA ALA A 61 -22.99 -17.68 52.06
C ALA A 61 -24.02 -18.74 51.67
N ALA A 62 -23.65 -19.72 50.83
CA ALA A 62 -24.05 -21.13 50.98
C ALA A 62 -23.24 -22.03 50.04
N SER A 63 -22.74 -23.12 50.61
CA SER A 63 -22.14 -24.27 49.96
C SER A 63 -23.12 -24.98 49.02
N ASN A 64 -22.62 -25.71 48.03
CA ASN A 64 -22.90 -27.14 47.95
C ASN A 64 -21.98 -27.87 46.97
N ALA A 65 -21.42 -28.96 47.49
CA ALA A 65 -20.61 -29.94 46.81
C ALA A 65 -21.43 -30.79 45.84
N VAL A 66 -20.79 -31.22 44.76
CA VAL A 66 -21.29 -32.20 43.79
C VAL A 66 -20.67 -33.56 44.13
N PRO A 67 -21.43 -34.66 44.20
CA PRO A 67 -20.89 -35.99 44.42
C PRO A 67 -20.55 -36.72 43.11
N LEU A 68 -19.53 -37.57 43.21
CA LEU A 68 -19.09 -38.57 42.24
C LEU A 68 -20.16 -39.63 41.97
N GLU A 69 -20.28 -40.11 40.72
CA GLU A 69 -20.46 -41.54 40.46
C GLU A 69 -20.23 -41.95 38.99
N SER A 70 -19.72 -43.19 38.87
CA SER A 70 -19.77 -44.13 37.73
C SER A 70 -18.71 -44.04 36.61
N THR A 71 -17.72 -44.92 36.73
CA THR A 71 -17.05 -45.60 35.61
C THR A 71 -17.88 -46.81 35.15
N PRO A 72 -17.67 -47.29 33.91
CA PRO A 72 -17.83 -48.70 33.62
C PRO A 72 -16.53 -49.37 33.18
N ASP A 73 -16.55 -50.65 33.49
CA ASP A 73 -15.57 -51.72 33.44
C ASP A 73 -15.36 -52.27 32.01
N THR A 74 -14.12 -52.67 31.66
CA THR A 74 -13.85 -53.83 30.79
C THR A 74 -12.41 -54.34 30.94
N SER A 75 -12.26 -55.45 31.67
CA SER A 75 -11.70 -56.75 31.23
C SER A 75 -10.46 -56.81 30.32
N ALA A 76 -9.36 -57.41 30.82
CA ALA A 76 -8.66 -58.61 30.30
C ALA A 76 -7.34 -58.83 31.10
N ALA A 77 -7.26 -59.82 31.98
CA ALA A 77 -6.79 -61.20 31.73
C ALA A 77 -5.33 -61.32 31.22
N SER A 78 -4.42 -61.62 32.15
CA SER A 78 -3.00 -61.96 31.96
C SER A 78 -2.80 -63.37 31.39
N PRO A 79 -1.60 -63.67 30.87
CA PRO A 79 -1.00 -64.99 30.99
C PRO A 79 0.30 -64.97 31.82
N GLU A 80 0.49 -66.06 32.56
CA GLU A 80 1.67 -66.46 33.32
C GLU A 80 2.93 -66.59 32.46
N ILE A 81 4.08 -66.23 33.04
CA ILE A 81 5.39 -66.70 32.57
C ILE A 81 6.10 -67.40 33.73
N ALA A 82 6.48 -68.64 33.44
CA ALA A 82 7.19 -69.57 34.30
C ALA A 82 8.65 -69.13 34.55
N ALA A 83 9.13 -69.49 35.74
CA ALA A 83 10.51 -69.35 36.17
C ALA A 83 11.45 -70.30 35.43
N THR A 84 12.59 -69.78 34.97
CA THR A 84 13.96 -70.27 35.26
C THR A 84 14.97 -69.45 34.44
N ASP A 85 15.78 -68.63 35.09
CA ASP A 85 17.23 -68.70 34.91
C ASP A 85 17.94 -68.01 36.08
N GLU A 86 19.01 -68.66 36.55
CA GLU A 86 19.90 -68.22 37.62
C GLU A 86 20.71 -67.01 37.12
N ALA A 87 20.23 -65.79 37.37
CA ALA A 87 20.98 -64.57 37.15
C ALA A 87 21.25 -63.90 38.50
N ALA A 88 22.54 -63.60 38.72
CA ALA A 88 23.09 -63.00 39.92
C ALA A 88 22.21 -61.89 40.52
N GLU A 89 22.04 -61.91 41.84
CA GLU A 89 21.43 -60.82 42.59
C GLU A 89 22.02 -59.48 42.13
N PRO A 90 21.21 -58.52 41.65
CA PRO A 90 21.70 -57.18 41.46
C PRO A 90 22.07 -56.67 42.85
N GLN A 91 23.36 -56.39 43.05
CA GLN A 91 23.78 -55.56 44.16
C GLN A 91 22.99 -54.26 44.04
N VAL A 92 22.02 -54.07 44.94
CA VAL A 92 21.42 -52.76 45.16
C VAL A 92 22.55 -51.91 45.69
N GLU A 93 23.21 -51.21 44.78
CA GLU A 93 24.08 -50.10 45.11
C GLU A 93 23.17 -49.12 45.85
N GLU A 94 23.35 -49.07 47.17
CA GLU A 94 22.61 -48.22 48.09
C GLU A 94 22.78 -46.78 47.58
N GLU A 95 21.76 -46.29 46.87
CA GLU A 95 21.75 -44.95 46.30
C GLU A 95 22.04 -43.99 47.45
N ALA A 96 23.20 -43.34 47.39
CA ALA A 96 23.66 -42.46 48.46
C ALA A 96 22.53 -41.48 48.80
N PRO A 97 22.25 -41.23 50.09
CA PRO A 97 21.21 -40.30 50.48
C PRO A 97 21.42 -38.98 49.72
N PRO A 98 20.35 -38.34 49.19
CA PRO A 98 20.50 -37.07 48.50
C PRO A 98 21.32 -36.15 49.41
N PRO A 99 22.30 -35.41 48.85
CA PRO A 99 23.17 -34.57 49.65
C PRO A 99 22.28 -33.69 50.54
N PRO A 100 22.64 -33.52 51.83
CA PRO A 100 21.84 -32.73 52.74
C PRO A 100 21.59 -31.36 52.12
N ILE A 101 20.33 -30.92 52.09
CA ILE A 101 19.97 -29.58 51.64
C ILE A 101 20.67 -28.59 52.59
N GLU A 102 21.76 -27.99 52.14
CA GLU A 102 22.36 -26.85 52.82
C GLU A 102 21.42 -25.65 52.66
N TYR A 103 20.57 -25.43 53.65
CA TYR A 103 19.86 -24.17 53.77
C TYR A 103 20.90 -23.06 53.94
N GLY A 104 21.06 -22.22 52.92
CA GLY A 104 21.92 -21.05 53.01
C GLY A 104 21.58 -20.26 54.27
N ARG A 105 22.59 -19.94 55.09
CA ARG A 105 22.42 -19.09 56.26
C ARG A 105 22.18 -17.66 55.78
N ILE A 106 20.91 -17.32 55.53
CA ILE A 106 20.49 -15.94 55.36
C ILE A 106 20.41 -15.34 56.76
N GLU A 107 21.20 -14.31 57.04
CA GLU A 107 21.14 -13.57 58.30
C GLU A 107 19.76 -12.91 58.45
N GLU A 108 19.26 -12.76 59.68
CA GLU A 108 17.91 -12.24 59.99
C GLU A 108 17.65 -10.89 59.30
N ASP A 109 18.68 -10.04 59.24
CA ASP A 109 18.63 -8.74 58.58
C ASP A 109 18.46 -8.86 57.06
N ALA A 110 19.16 -9.82 56.42
CA ALA A 110 19.05 -10.07 54.99
C ALA A 110 17.69 -10.68 54.62
N LEU A 111 17.14 -11.56 55.47
CA LEU A 111 15.80 -12.10 55.28
C LEU A 111 14.75 -10.99 55.39
N THR A 112 14.84 -10.13 56.41
CA THR A 112 13.93 -9.00 56.61
C THR A 112 13.98 -8.04 55.43
N ALA A 113 15.19 -7.69 54.96
CA ALA A 113 15.38 -6.83 53.80
C ALA A 113 14.76 -7.45 52.52
N SER A 114 14.95 -8.76 52.28
CA SER A 114 14.36 -9.43 51.11
C SER A 114 12.82 -9.42 51.13
N ILE A 115 12.20 -9.62 52.29
CA ILE A 115 10.73 -9.53 52.45
C ILE A 115 10.24 -8.11 52.17
N MET A 116 10.97 -7.10 52.64
CA MET A 116 10.66 -5.69 52.37
C MET A 116 10.75 -5.36 50.87
N ALA A 117 11.75 -5.90 50.17
CA ALA A 117 11.88 -5.77 48.73
C ALA A 117 10.71 -6.43 47.99
N GLU A 118 10.30 -7.65 48.35
CA GLU A 118 9.14 -8.32 47.75
C GLU A 118 7.82 -7.56 47.98
N LEU A 119 7.62 -7.01 49.18
CA LEU A 119 6.46 -6.14 49.47
C LEU A 119 6.51 -4.83 48.66
N ALA A 120 7.70 -4.30 48.39
CA ALA A 120 7.86 -3.14 47.53
C ALA A 120 7.48 -3.47 46.07
N ILE A 121 7.91 -4.61 45.53
CA ILE A 121 7.51 -5.11 44.20
C ILE A 121 5.99 -5.25 44.12
N GLN A 122 5.34 -5.89 45.10
CA GLN A 122 3.88 -6.06 45.13
C GLN A 122 3.12 -4.72 45.16
N ARG A 123 3.75 -3.66 45.66
CA ARG A 123 3.20 -2.30 45.70
C ARG A 123 3.58 -1.46 44.49
N GLY A 124 4.24 -2.04 43.48
CA GLY A 124 4.73 -1.34 42.29
C GLY A 124 5.96 -0.46 42.52
N ARG A 125 6.58 -0.52 43.70
CA ARG A 125 7.78 0.26 44.07
C ARG A 125 9.04 -0.50 43.66
N ASN A 126 9.21 -0.69 42.36
CA ASN A 126 10.26 -1.57 41.81
C ASN A 126 11.67 -0.99 41.92
N GLU A 127 11.84 0.33 41.90
CA GLU A 127 13.14 0.99 42.11
C GLU A 127 13.63 0.81 43.56
N GLU A 128 12.74 1.01 44.54
CA GLU A 128 13.04 0.76 45.97
C GLU A 128 13.41 -0.71 46.20
N ALA A 129 12.69 -1.65 45.58
CA ALA A 129 13.03 -3.06 45.64
C ALA A 129 14.39 -3.37 44.98
N LEU A 130 14.73 -2.67 43.90
CA LEU A 130 16.03 -2.84 43.23
C LEU A 130 17.17 -2.36 44.12
N ASP A 131 17.04 -1.21 44.78
CA ASP A 131 18.05 -0.70 45.71
C ASP A 131 18.31 -1.69 46.86
N ILE A 132 17.25 -2.29 47.40
CA ILE A 132 17.36 -3.31 48.45
C ILE A 132 18.07 -4.56 47.91
N TYR A 133 17.65 -5.09 46.76
CA TYR A 133 18.25 -6.31 46.21
C TYR A 133 19.70 -6.13 45.77
N THR A 134 20.05 -4.97 45.21
CA THR A 134 21.45 -4.67 44.84
C THR A 134 22.34 -4.55 46.08
N SER A 135 21.84 -3.96 47.17
CA SER A 135 22.55 -3.90 48.46
C SER A 135 22.77 -5.29 49.04
N LEU A 136 21.69 -6.09 49.13
CA LEU A 136 21.76 -7.48 49.61
C LEU A 136 22.72 -8.33 48.81
N ALA A 137 22.70 -8.21 47.47
CA ALA A 137 23.56 -8.97 46.58
C ALA A 137 25.05 -8.61 46.79
N ARG A 138 25.39 -7.33 46.98
CA ARG A 138 26.77 -6.87 47.23
C ARG A 138 27.28 -7.27 48.62
N GLU A 139 26.44 -7.17 49.64
CA GLU A 139 26.84 -7.46 51.04
C GLU A 139 27.01 -8.95 51.31
N THR A 140 26.08 -9.76 50.80
CA THR A 140 26.04 -11.19 51.12
C THR A 140 26.77 -12.05 50.09
N GLY A 141 26.94 -11.55 48.85
CA GLY A 141 27.42 -12.36 47.72
C GLY A 141 26.53 -13.55 47.39
N ASN A 142 25.29 -13.60 47.89
CA ASN A 142 24.37 -14.71 47.70
C ASN A 142 23.80 -14.72 46.28
N ILE A 143 23.92 -15.88 45.61
CA ILE A 143 23.51 -16.05 44.21
C ILE A 143 22.03 -15.73 43.96
N SER A 144 21.12 -16.09 44.88
CA SER A 144 19.70 -15.81 44.73
C SER A 144 19.39 -14.31 44.75
N PHE A 145 20.13 -13.52 45.53
CA PHE A 145 19.99 -12.06 45.53
C PHE A 145 20.59 -11.42 44.29
N ILE A 146 21.73 -11.92 43.80
CA ILE A 146 22.34 -11.49 42.53
C ILE A 146 21.35 -11.72 41.37
N GLN A 147 20.79 -12.93 41.27
CA GLN A 147 19.78 -13.29 40.28
C GLN A 147 18.54 -12.38 40.35
N ARG A 148 18.06 -12.10 41.56
CA ARG A 148 16.89 -11.25 41.78
C ARG A 148 17.17 -9.79 41.41
N ALA A 149 18.34 -9.27 41.80
CA ALA A 149 18.79 -7.93 41.46
C ALA A 149 18.90 -7.74 39.93
N MET A 150 19.53 -8.68 39.22
CA MET A 150 19.65 -8.62 37.76
C MET A 150 18.28 -8.65 37.07
N ARG A 151 17.41 -9.60 37.42
CA ARG A 151 16.07 -9.73 36.79
C ARG A 151 15.22 -8.47 37.04
N LEU A 152 15.28 -7.92 38.24
CA LEU A 152 14.56 -6.69 38.57
C LEU A 152 15.15 -5.49 37.83
N ALA A 153 16.47 -5.41 37.68
CA ALA A 153 17.15 -4.38 36.91
C ALA A 153 16.72 -4.40 35.43
N ILE A 154 16.62 -5.58 34.82
CA ILE A 154 16.10 -5.75 33.46
C ILE A 154 14.64 -5.26 33.39
N PHE A 155 13.81 -5.65 34.36
CA PHE A 155 12.40 -5.27 34.40
C PHE A 155 12.20 -3.74 34.48
N VAL A 156 12.98 -3.05 35.31
CA VAL A 156 12.93 -1.58 35.43
C VAL A 156 13.78 -0.85 34.38
N ARG A 157 14.39 -1.58 33.44
CA ARG A 157 15.26 -1.06 32.36
C ARG A 157 16.51 -0.32 32.86
N ASN A 158 17.05 -0.73 34.02
CA ASN A 158 18.32 -0.24 34.54
C ASN A 158 19.49 -1.09 34.03
N ALA A 159 19.97 -0.77 32.83
CA ALA A 159 21.00 -1.55 32.15
C ALA A 159 22.36 -1.61 32.88
N PRO A 160 22.89 -0.52 33.50
CA PRO A 160 24.14 -0.60 34.26
C PRO A 160 24.09 -1.65 35.38
N VAL A 161 22.99 -1.67 36.14
CA VAL A 161 22.79 -2.64 37.22
C VAL A 161 22.59 -4.05 36.66
N ALA A 162 21.83 -4.20 35.58
CA ALA A 162 21.63 -5.50 34.95
C ALA A 162 22.96 -6.12 34.45
N LEU A 163 23.86 -5.30 33.90
CA LEU A 163 25.18 -5.75 33.43
C LEU A 163 26.10 -6.09 34.60
N GLU A 164 26.19 -5.23 35.63
CA GLU A 164 26.97 -5.50 36.84
C GLU A 164 26.59 -6.83 37.50
N PHE A 165 25.30 -7.02 37.78
CA PHE A 165 24.85 -8.23 38.47
C PHE A 165 24.79 -9.45 37.56
N GLY A 166 24.67 -9.27 36.24
CA GLY A 166 24.82 -10.36 35.28
C GLY A 166 26.26 -10.90 35.23
N GLU A 167 27.27 -10.02 35.22
CA GLU A 167 28.68 -10.41 35.28
C GLU A 167 28.98 -11.14 36.61
N LEU A 168 28.50 -10.60 37.74
CA LEU A 168 28.63 -11.26 39.05
C LEU A 168 27.95 -12.63 39.12
N TRP A 169 26.79 -12.79 38.46
CA TRP A 169 26.14 -14.09 38.37
C TRP A 169 27.00 -15.04 37.53
N LEU A 170 27.50 -14.61 36.38
CA LEU A 170 28.36 -15.44 35.52
C LEU A 170 29.68 -15.85 36.21
N GLU A 171 30.24 -15.02 37.10
CA GLU A 171 31.40 -15.40 37.92
C GLU A 171 31.11 -16.57 38.87
N ARG A 172 29.87 -16.67 39.36
CA ARG A 172 29.43 -17.75 40.28
C ARG A 172 28.99 -19.00 39.55
N GLU A 173 28.38 -18.83 38.39
CA GLU A 173 27.87 -19.91 37.54
C GLU A 173 28.37 -19.72 36.10
N PRO A 174 29.65 -20.05 35.80
CA PRO A 174 30.26 -19.79 34.48
C PRO A 174 29.60 -20.54 33.32
N GLU A 175 28.98 -21.68 33.61
CA GLU A 175 28.29 -22.54 32.65
C GLU A 175 26.81 -22.17 32.48
N SER A 176 26.33 -21.09 33.11
CA SER A 176 24.92 -20.68 32.99
C SER A 176 24.63 -20.08 31.60
N HIS A 177 23.87 -20.80 30.78
CA HIS A 177 23.44 -20.32 29.45
C HIS A 177 22.46 -19.14 29.57
N ASP A 178 21.53 -19.21 30.51
CA ASP A 178 20.50 -18.19 30.75
C ASP A 178 21.11 -16.81 31.02
N VAL A 179 22.07 -16.71 31.94
CA VAL A 179 22.69 -15.42 32.28
C VAL A 179 23.51 -14.89 31.11
N ARG A 180 24.18 -15.78 30.36
CA ARG A 180 24.98 -15.42 29.18
C ARG A 180 24.11 -14.86 28.06
N GLN A 181 22.94 -15.47 27.82
CA GLN A 181 21.94 -14.95 26.88
C GLN A 181 21.38 -13.58 27.33
N MET A 182 21.03 -13.45 28.61
CA MET A 182 20.52 -12.18 29.16
C MET A 182 21.57 -11.06 29.06
N LEU A 183 22.83 -11.35 29.39
CA LEU A 183 23.95 -10.43 29.26
C LEU A 183 24.17 -10.01 27.80
N ALA A 184 24.21 -10.97 26.87
CA ALA A 184 24.35 -10.68 25.44
C ALA A 184 23.25 -9.71 24.97
N LEU A 185 21.98 -9.96 25.32
CA LEU A 185 20.87 -9.08 24.98
C LEU A 185 21.02 -7.68 25.60
N GLN A 186 21.39 -7.57 26.88
CA GLN A 186 21.60 -6.26 27.51
C GLN A 186 22.75 -5.49 26.86
N LEU A 187 23.82 -6.18 26.46
CA LEU A 187 24.95 -5.59 25.74
C LEU A 187 24.54 -5.09 24.35
N VAL A 188 23.71 -5.84 23.61
CA VAL A 188 23.12 -5.37 22.34
C VAL A 188 22.29 -4.10 22.56
N LEU A 189 21.40 -4.10 23.55
CA LEU A 189 20.52 -2.96 23.84
C LEU A 189 21.29 -1.69 24.24
N THR A 190 22.48 -1.86 24.84
CA THR A 190 23.39 -0.77 25.23
C THR A 190 24.47 -0.46 24.19
N SER A 191 24.33 -0.98 22.96
CA SER A 191 25.27 -0.75 21.84
C SER A 191 26.70 -1.27 22.07
N ARG A 192 26.88 -2.21 23.01
CA ARG A 192 28.15 -2.89 23.31
C ARG A 192 28.28 -4.17 22.48
N TYR A 193 28.26 -4.04 21.15
CA TYR A 193 28.12 -5.16 20.21
C TYR A 193 29.26 -6.19 20.26
N ALA A 194 30.53 -5.75 20.37
CA ALA A 194 31.67 -6.65 20.43
C ALA A 194 31.65 -7.55 21.68
N GLU A 195 31.21 -6.99 22.81
CA GLU A 195 31.08 -7.73 24.06
C GLU A 195 29.87 -8.68 24.00
N ALA A 196 28.76 -8.24 23.42
CA ALA A 196 27.62 -9.11 23.16
C ALA A 196 28.04 -10.31 22.29
N LEU A 197 28.78 -10.07 21.21
CA LEU A 197 29.24 -11.09 20.29
C LEU A 197 30.16 -12.11 20.97
N LYS A 198 30.99 -11.66 21.93
CA LYS A 198 31.81 -12.57 22.74
C LYS A 198 30.96 -13.53 23.57
N HIS A 199 29.91 -13.05 24.23
CA HIS A 199 28.99 -13.92 24.97
C HIS A 199 28.23 -14.87 24.04
N MET A 200 27.80 -14.41 22.86
CA MET A 200 27.13 -15.24 21.85
C MET A 200 28.07 -16.31 21.27
N SER A 201 29.34 -15.97 21.02
CA SER A 201 30.36 -16.94 20.61
C SER A 201 30.60 -18.01 21.68
N GLN A 202 30.54 -17.66 22.96
CA GLN A 202 30.70 -18.62 24.05
C GLN A 202 29.48 -19.55 24.18
N LEU A 203 28.28 -19.09 23.81
CA LEU A 203 27.10 -19.96 23.70
C LEU A 203 27.29 -21.00 22.59
N LEU A 204 27.82 -20.60 21.43
CA LEU A 204 28.15 -21.55 20.35
C LEU A 204 29.18 -22.60 20.77
N GLU A 205 30.14 -22.24 21.62
CA GLU A 205 31.10 -23.21 22.19
C GLU A 205 30.45 -24.24 23.12
N GLN A 206 29.26 -23.94 23.64
CA GLN A 206 28.47 -24.79 24.53
C GLN A 206 27.31 -25.49 23.78
N ASP A 207 27.41 -25.61 22.46
CA ASP A 207 26.41 -26.21 21.56
C ASP A 207 25.03 -25.50 21.58
N GLU A 208 24.98 -24.23 21.98
CA GLU A 208 23.79 -23.37 21.91
C GLU A 208 23.85 -22.46 20.67
N ASP A 209 22.74 -22.26 19.97
CA ASP A 209 22.66 -21.37 18.79
C ASP A 209 21.87 -20.10 19.13
N PRO A 210 22.52 -19.04 19.68
CA PRO A 210 21.83 -17.80 19.99
C PRO A 210 21.40 -17.05 18.72
N ASP A 211 20.40 -16.18 18.82
CA ASP A 211 19.90 -15.43 17.65
C ASP A 211 20.88 -14.35 17.19
N PHE A 212 21.70 -14.65 16.17
CA PHE A 212 22.68 -13.75 15.58
C PHE A 212 22.08 -12.60 14.77
N ARG A 213 20.75 -12.49 14.65
CA ARG A 213 20.10 -11.31 14.04
C ARG A 213 20.01 -10.13 14.99
N LEU A 214 20.16 -10.35 16.30
CA LEU A 214 19.98 -9.32 17.33
C LEU A 214 20.94 -8.14 17.15
N ILE A 215 22.23 -8.41 16.91
CA ILE A 215 23.24 -7.37 16.72
C ILE A 215 22.95 -6.56 15.43
N PRO A 216 22.84 -7.17 14.23
CA PRO A 216 22.54 -6.44 13.00
C PRO A 216 21.24 -5.63 13.09
N SER A 217 20.18 -6.17 13.70
CA SER A 217 18.89 -5.49 13.84
C SER A 217 19.01 -4.18 14.64
N ARG A 218 19.86 -4.17 15.67
CA ARG A 218 20.07 -2.98 16.51
C ARG A 218 21.10 -2.03 15.91
N LEU A 219 22.14 -2.59 15.28
CA LEU A 219 23.23 -1.85 14.66
C LEU A 219 22.74 -0.97 13.50
N GLN A 220 21.78 -1.43 12.69
CA GLN A 220 21.21 -0.67 11.56
C GLN A 220 20.77 0.75 11.95
N ASN A 221 20.23 0.91 13.16
CA ASN A 221 19.71 2.18 13.68
C ASN A 221 20.69 2.88 14.64
N ASP A 222 21.93 2.43 14.73
CA ASP A 222 22.94 2.96 15.63
C ASP A 222 23.87 3.97 14.92
N PRO A 223 24.12 5.16 15.50
CA PRO A 223 25.06 6.13 14.93
C PRO A 223 26.49 5.60 14.74
N SER A 224 26.88 4.55 15.47
CA SER A 224 28.19 3.91 15.36
C SER A 224 28.32 2.90 14.21
N ALA A 225 27.22 2.58 13.50
CA ALA A 225 27.21 1.55 12.45
C ALA A 225 28.32 1.70 11.40
N PRO A 226 28.55 2.89 10.80
CA PRO A 226 29.58 3.04 9.76
C PRO A 226 31.01 2.73 10.23
N LEU A 227 31.25 2.76 11.55
CA LEU A 227 32.55 2.47 12.14
C LEU A 227 32.72 0.99 12.52
N LEU A 228 31.62 0.25 12.66
CA LEU A 228 31.61 -1.11 13.22
C LEU A 228 31.24 -2.18 12.19
N LEU A 229 30.60 -1.83 11.07
CA LEU A 229 30.10 -2.79 10.08
C LEU A 229 31.16 -3.77 9.59
N GLU A 230 32.28 -3.28 9.04
CA GLU A 230 33.37 -4.14 8.54
C GLU A 230 33.91 -5.09 9.63
N ALA A 231 34.18 -4.56 10.84
CA ALA A 231 34.68 -5.37 11.94
C ALA A 231 33.67 -6.42 12.43
N MET A 232 32.37 -6.11 12.39
CA MET A 232 31.31 -7.07 12.72
C MET A 232 31.18 -8.14 11.63
N ILE A 233 31.28 -7.78 10.35
CA ILE A 233 31.29 -8.72 9.22
C ILE A 233 32.46 -9.71 9.40
N ASP A 234 33.67 -9.22 9.65
CA ASP A 234 34.86 -10.06 9.86
C ASP A 234 34.65 -11.03 11.04
N SER A 235 34.09 -10.54 12.14
CA SER A 235 33.83 -11.37 13.32
C SER A 235 32.78 -12.45 13.05
N TYR A 236 31.73 -12.12 12.30
CA TYR A 236 30.69 -13.09 11.91
C TYR A 236 31.22 -14.12 10.91
N LEU A 237 32.11 -13.73 10.00
CA LEU A 237 32.78 -14.65 9.07
C LEU A 237 33.66 -15.66 9.82
N GLU A 238 34.43 -15.21 10.81
CA GLU A 238 35.25 -16.09 11.65
C GLU A 238 34.38 -17.09 12.41
N LEU A 239 33.28 -16.63 13.01
CA LEU A 239 32.34 -17.49 13.73
C LEU A 239 31.67 -18.50 12.79
N LYS A 240 31.22 -18.09 11.60
CA LYS A 240 30.63 -18.99 10.61
C LYS A 240 31.63 -20.06 10.16
N ALA A 241 32.90 -19.71 9.98
CA ALA A 241 33.93 -20.68 9.62
C ALA A 241 34.21 -21.71 10.72
N ARG A 242 34.11 -21.30 11.99
CA ARG A 242 34.31 -22.18 13.15
C ARG A 242 33.07 -23.02 13.48
N PHE A 243 31.88 -22.48 13.26
CA PHE A 243 30.59 -23.07 13.61
C PHE A 243 29.66 -23.09 12.38
N PRO A 244 29.95 -23.95 11.38
CA PRO A 244 29.16 -24.02 10.15
C PRO A 244 27.71 -24.48 10.36
N GLU A 245 27.42 -25.16 11.48
CA GLU A 245 26.10 -25.72 11.81
C GLU A 245 25.11 -24.69 12.40
N SER A 246 25.55 -23.47 12.71
CA SER A 246 24.66 -22.42 13.24
C SER A 246 23.63 -21.99 12.20
N GLN A 247 22.36 -21.99 12.60
CA GLN A 247 21.25 -21.66 11.71
C GLN A 247 21.12 -20.14 11.56
N THR A 248 21.35 -19.36 12.61
CA THR A 248 21.06 -17.92 12.57
C THR A 248 22.25 -17.06 12.13
N LEU A 249 23.49 -17.56 12.25
CA LEU A 249 24.72 -16.85 11.84
C LEU A 249 24.69 -16.37 10.38
N PRO A 250 24.32 -17.19 9.39
CA PRO A 250 24.34 -16.75 8.00
C PRO A 250 23.34 -15.62 7.72
N LEU A 251 22.17 -15.64 8.35
CA LEU A 251 21.16 -14.59 8.20
C LEU A 251 21.63 -13.28 8.86
N GLY A 252 22.23 -13.36 10.06
CA GLY A 252 22.86 -12.21 10.69
C GLY A 252 23.98 -11.60 9.83
N LEU A 253 24.83 -12.45 9.23
CA LEU A 253 25.89 -12.02 8.34
C LEU A 253 25.35 -11.35 7.06
N ALA A 254 24.31 -11.92 6.44
CA ALA A 254 23.67 -11.31 5.27
C ALA A 254 23.05 -9.94 5.58
N MET A 255 22.47 -9.75 6.78
CA MET A 255 21.98 -8.45 7.23
C MET A 255 23.11 -7.42 7.40
N LEU A 256 24.29 -7.83 7.87
CA LEU A 256 25.44 -6.93 7.98
C LEU A 256 25.98 -6.50 6.61
N TYR A 257 26.10 -7.44 5.66
CA TYR A 257 26.50 -7.11 4.30
C TYR A 257 25.49 -6.18 3.61
N GLU A 258 24.19 -6.41 3.77
CA GLU A 258 23.15 -5.51 3.27
C GLU A 258 23.27 -4.10 3.87
N GLN A 259 23.51 -3.98 5.18
CA GLN A 259 23.73 -2.68 5.82
C GLN A 259 25.00 -1.97 5.32
N ASN A 260 25.99 -2.73 4.85
CA ASN A 260 27.20 -2.21 4.22
C ASN A 260 27.05 -1.99 2.70
N GLU A 261 25.83 -2.13 2.16
CA GLU A 261 25.50 -2.02 0.72
C GLU A 261 26.19 -3.06 -0.18
N GLU A 262 26.69 -4.15 0.41
CA GLU A 262 27.34 -5.29 -0.25
C GLU A 262 26.31 -6.40 -0.54
N TYR A 263 25.34 -6.07 -1.40
CA TYR A 263 24.19 -6.94 -1.68
C TYR A 263 24.58 -8.26 -2.38
N ALA A 264 25.65 -8.28 -3.17
CA ALA A 264 26.10 -9.47 -3.89
C ALA A 264 26.68 -10.54 -2.94
N GLU A 265 27.44 -10.09 -1.94
CA GLU A 265 28.02 -10.90 -0.88
C GLU A 265 26.92 -11.46 0.03
N ALA A 266 25.97 -10.61 0.43
CA ALA A 266 24.78 -11.02 1.17
C ALA A 266 24.00 -12.12 0.42
N LEU A 267 23.79 -11.93 -0.89
CA LEU A 267 23.06 -12.88 -1.73
C LEU A 267 23.81 -14.21 -1.84
N ALA A 268 25.12 -14.19 -2.06
CA ALA A 268 25.93 -15.39 -2.16
C ALA A 268 25.84 -16.27 -0.90
N ILE A 269 25.78 -15.64 0.28
CA ILE A 269 25.59 -16.35 1.55
C ILE A 269 24.21 -17.01 1.60
N MET A 270 23.15 -16.29 1.23
CA MET A 270 21.78 -16.83 1.26
C MET A 270 21.58 -17.96 0.25
N ILE A 271 22.15 -17.85 -0.95
CA ILE A 271 22.11 -18.93 -1.95
C ILE A 271 22.79 -20.19 -1.41
N ALA A 272 23.98 -20.06 -0.82
CA ALA A 272 24.71 -21.21 -0.29
C ALA A 272 23.94 -21.92 0.82
N VAL A 273 23.38 -21.17 1.77
CA VAL A 273 22.62 -21.73 2.89
C VAL A 273 21.32 -22.40 2.41
N ASN A 274 20.61 -21.77 1.48
CA ASN A 274 19.37 -22.33 0.94
C ASN A 274 19.60 -23.55 0.03
N ALA A 275 20.80 -23.73 -0.53
CA ALA A 275 21.14 -24.87 -1.37
C ALA A 275 21.50 -26.12 -0.55
N GLU A 276 22.12 -25.94 0.63
CA GLU A 276 22.65 -27.01 1.46
C GLU A 276 21.72 -27.40 2.63
N GLY A 277 20.84 -26.49 3.05
CA GLY A 277 20.00 -26.64 4.24
C GLY A 277 18.56 -27.12 3.99
N GLU A 278 17.83 -27.30 5.09
CA GLU A 278 16.38 -27.47 5.06
C GLU A 278 15.68 -26.19 4.61
N PHE A 279 14.43 -26.32 4.14
CA PHE A 279 13.65 -25.16 3.72
C PHE A 279 13.29 -24.28 4.93
N VAL A 280 13.94 -23.12 5.02
CA VAL A 280 13.66 -22.07 6.02
C VAL A 280 13.06 -20.87 5.29
N PRO A 281 11.75 -20.56 5.47
CA PRO A 281 11.07 -19.49 4.77
C PRO A 281 11.79 -18.14 4.84
N GLU A 282 12.33 -17.80 6.01
CA GLU A 282 13.02 -16.55 6.29
C GLU A 282 14.25 -16.37 5.39
N PHE A 283 15.02 -17.43 5.15
CA PHE A 283 16.21 -17.37 4.30
C PHE A 283 15.83 -17.24 2.83
N VAL A 284 14.77 -17.93 2.41
CA VAL A 284 14.25 -17.83 1.04
C VAL A 284 13.72 -16.41 0.78
N MET A 285 12.93 -15.86 1.70
CA MET A 285 12.44 -14.49 1.60
C MET A 285 13.59 -13.47 1.59
N LYS A 286 14.63 -13.70 2.39
CA LYS A 286 15.83 -12.85 2.39
C LYS A 286 16.57 -12.90 1.05
N GLU A 287 16.80 -14.09 0.51
CA GLU A 287 17.40 -14.29 -0.82
C GLU A 287 16.62 -13.55 -1.91
N ILE A 288 15.29 -13.68 -1.90
CA ILE A 288 14.41 -12.98 -2.85
C ILE A 288 14.53 -11.47 -2.71
N GLY A 289 14.50 -10.93 -1.49
CA GLY A 289 14.67 -9.50 -1.26
C GLY A 289 16.01 -8.97 -1.78
N LEU A 290 17.11 -9.70 -1.56
CA LEU A 290 18.43 -9.33 -2.06
C LEU A 290 18.51 -9.36 -3.59
N LEU A 291 17.85 -10.33 -4.25
CA LEU A 291 17.72 -10.34 -5.71
C LEU A 291 16.97 -9.10 -6.22
N GLU A 292 15.97 -8.61 -5.47
CA GLU A 292 15.23 -7.39 -5.85
C GLU A 292 16.07 -6.12 -5.71
N GLU A 293 16.85 -5.99 -4.64
CA GLU A 293 17.77 -4.86 -4.44
C GLU A 293 18.84 -4.79 -5.54
N LEU A 294 19.31 -5.94 -6.02
CA LEU A 294 20.25 -6.03 -7.15
C LEU A 294 19.60 -5.79 -8.52
N GLY A 295 18.27 -5.57 -8.57
CA GLY A 295 17.53 -5.42 -9.82
C GLY A 295 17.34 -6.71 -10.60
N GLU A 296 17.71 -7.86 -10.04
CA GLU A 296 17.60 -9.22 -10.61
C GLU A 296 16.16 -9.76 -10.50
N THR A 297 15.22 -8.95 -10.98
CA THR A 297 13.76 -9.14 -10.88
C THR A 297 13.31 -10.52 -11.37
N GLU A 298 13.90 -11.00 -12.46
CA GLU A 298 13.56 -12.29 -13.07
C GLU A 298 14.06 -13.48 -12.24
N GLN A 299 15.23 -13.34 -11.60
CA GLN A 299 15.77 -14.37 -10.73
C GLN A 299 14.94 -14.47 -9.45
N ALA A 300 14.56 -13.34 -8.87
CA ALA A 300 13.65 -13.28 -7.73
C ALA A 300 12.33 -14.00 -8.01
N ARG A 301 11.73 -13.75 -9.19
CA ARG A 301 10.50 -14.42 -9.63
C ARG A 301 10.68 -15.94 -9.79
N LYS A 302 11.75 -16.38 -10.43
CA LYS A 302 12.06 -17.82 -10.57
C LYS A 302 12.29 -18.49 -9.22
N ARG A 303 12.95 -17.79 -8.29
CA ARG A 303 13.18 -18.30 -6.95
C ARG A 303 11.87 -18.50 -6.19
N LEU A 304 10.93 -17.54 -6.28
CA LEU A 304 9.57 -17.67 -5.74
C LEU A 304 8.82 -18.88 -6.34
N GLU A 305 8.88 -19.05 -7.66
CA GLU A 305 8.25 -20.17 -8.37
C GLU A 305 8.80 -21.53 -7.89
N GLN A 306 10.12 -21.66 -7.78
CA GLN A 306 10.77 -22.88 -7.27
C GLN A 306 10.39 -23.19 -5.82
N SER A 307 10.33 -22.16 -4.97
CA SER A 307 9.92 -22.31 -3.57
C SER A 307 8.48 -22.78 -3.44
N LEU A 308 7.57 -22.25 -4.26
CA LEU A 308 6.16 -22.63 -4.24
C LEU A 308 5.90 -23.98 -4.90
N ALA A 309 6.75 -24.42 -5.83
CA ALA A 309 6.67 -25.76 -6.40
C ALA A 309 6.95 -26.85 -5.35
N THR A 310 7.83 -26.57 -4.39
CA THR A 310 8.16 -27.47 -3.27
C THR A 310 7.27 -27.24 -2.05
N ASN A 311 6.78 -26.02 -1.85
CA ASN A 311 5.95 -25.62 -0.71
C ASN A 311 4.67 -24.89 -1.16
N PRO A 312 3.71 -25.61 -1.76
CA PRO A 312 2.51 -24.99 -2.35
C PRO A 312 1.60 -24.31 -1.32
N GLU A 313 1.60 -24.75 -0.06
CA GLU A 313 0.71 -24.17 0.97
C GLU A 313 1.29 -22.91 1.64
N HIS A 314 2.47 -22.44 1.23
CA HIS A 314 3.15 -21.34 1.91
C HIS A 314 2.55 -19.95 1.55
N LYS A 315 1.61 -19.48 2.37
CA LYS A 315 0.86 -18.22 2.17
C LYS A 315 1.74 -16.99 1.86
N GLN A 316 2.77 -16.72 2.65
CA GLN A 316 3.58 -15.50 2.49
C GLN A 316 4.36 -15.46 1.17
N LEU A 317 5.02 -16.56 0.80
CA LEU A 317 5.71 -16.69 -0.49
C LEU A 317 4.73 -16.59 -1.66
N ARG A 318 3.53 -17.17 -1.53
CA ARG A 318 2.49 -17.07 -2.56
C ARG A 318 2.01 -15.64 -2.74
N PHE A 319 1.82 -14.92 -1.64
CA PHE A 319 1.49 -13.49 -1.66
C PHE A 319 2.59 -12.66 -2.34
N MET A 320 3.85 -12.88 -1.99
CA MET A 320 5.00 -12.23 -2.63
C MET A 320 5.03 -12.50 -4.14
N TYR A 321 4.79 -13.75 -4.55
CA TYR A 321 4.73 -14.14 -5.95
C TYR A 321 3.56 -13.48 -6.70
N GLY A 322 2.36 -13.48 -6.11
CA GLY A 322 1.20 -12.77 -6.65
C GLY A 322 1.48 -11.28 -6.85
N ARG A 323 2.07 -10.60 -5.85
CA ARG A 323 2.47 -9.18 -5.96
C ARG A 323 3.51 -8.94 -7.05
N LYS A 324 4.49 -9.84 -7.19
CA LYS A 324 5.51 -9.76 -8.23
C LYS A 324 4.88 -9.78 -9.62
N LEU A 325 3.96 -10.71 -9.84
CA LEU A 325 3.23 -10.84 -11.10
C LEU A 325 2.40 -9.59 -11.41
N ILE A 326 1.79 -8.95 -10.41
CA ILE A 326 1.08 -7.67 -10.56
C ILE A 326 2.04 -6.56 -11.02
N ALA A 327 3.21 -6.43 -10.39
CA ALA A 327 4.20 -5.42 -10.75
C ALA A 327 4.70 -5.59 -12.21
N GLU A 328 4.78 -6.84 -12.67
CA GLU A 328 5.13 -7.21 -14.05
C GLU A 328 3.94 -7.17 -15.02
N ARG A 329 2.76 -6.72 -14.58
CA ARG A 329 1.50 -6.65 -15.35
C ARG A 329 0.99 -8.00 -15.85
N GLN A 330 1.41 -9.09 -15.21
CA GLN A 330 0.95 -10.45 -15.46
C GLN A 330 -0.32 -10.75 -14.65
N TYR A 331 -1.39 -9.99 -14.89
CA TYR A 331 -2.59 -10.00 -14.05
C TYR A 331 -3.29 -11.37 -14.02
N GLN A 332 -3.30 -12.10 -15.13
CA GLN A 332 -3.89 -13.44 -15.19
C GLN A 332 -3.15 -14.44 -14.29
N ALA A 333 -1.81 -14.45 -14.35
CA ALA A 333 -1.01 -15.32 -13.50
C ALA A 333 -1.12 -14.91 -12.03
N ALA A 334 -1.14 -13.60 -11.74
CA ALA A 334 -1.37 -13.10 -10.38
C ALA A 334 -2.72 -13.59 -9.84
N ARG A 335 -3.79 -13.45 -10.62
CA ARG A 335 -5.14 -13.91 -10.26
C ARG A 335 -5.17 -15.38 -9.87
N GLU A 336 -4.46 -16.24 -10.60
CA GLU A 336 -4.35 -17.67 -10.27
C GLU A 336 -3.70 -17.90 -8.89
N GLN A 337 -2.66 -17.13 -8.55
CA GLN A 337 -2.03 -17.23 -7.23
C GLN A 337 -2.97 -16.78 -6.10
N PHE A 338 -3.69 -15.67 -6.28
CA PHE A 338 -4.67 -15.18 -5.31
C PHE A 338 -5.89 -16.10 -5.19
N SER A 339 -6.28 -16.79 -6.28
CA SER A 339 -7.34 -17.82 -6.23
C SER A 339 -6.97 -18.94 -5.26
N ILE A 340 -5.73 -19.45 -5.36
CA ILE A 340 -5.23 -20.51 -4.46
C ILE A 340 -5.22 -20.02 -3.01
N MET A 341 -4.82 -18.76 -2.76
CA MET A 341 -4.83 -18.19 -1.40
C MET A 341 -6.25 -18.12 -0.81
N VAL A 342 -7.24 -17.70 -1.60
CA VAL A 342 -8.65 -17.64 -1.18
C VAL A 342 -9.26 -19.04 -1.02
N GLU A 343 -8.81 -20.03 -1.79
CA GLU A 343 -9.23 -21.43 -1.60
C GLU A 343 -8.70 -22.02 -0.30
N GLN A 344 -7.44 -21.69 0.07
CA GLN A 344 -6.82 -22.10 1.33
C GLN A 344 -7.45 -21.40 2.54
N ASP A 345 -7.87 -20.15 2.38
CA ASP A 345 -8.48 -19.35 3.45
C ASP A 345 -9.71 -18.58 2.93
N PRO A 346 -10.89 -19.21 2.88
CA PRO A 346 -12.09 -18.60 2.31
C PRO A 346 -12.64 -17.39 3.08
N ASP A 347 -12.20 -17.22 4.32
CA ASP A 347 -12.62 -16.15 5.23
C ASP A 347 -11.67 -14.93 5.17
N ASP A 348 -10.55 -15.03 4.45
CA ASP A 348 -9.65 -13.91 4.18
C ASP A 348 -10.25 -12.96 3.13
N MET A 349 -10.97 -11.95 3.62
CA MET A 349 -11.66 -10.97 2.79
C MET A 349 -10.70 -10.02 2.06
N ASP A 350 -9.49 -9.78 2.59
CA ASP A 350 -8.49 -8.92 1.93
C ASP A 350 -7.94 -9.63 0.67
N MET A 351 -7.70 -10.94 0.76
CA MET A 351 -7.32 -11.75 -0.40
C MET A 351 -8.46 -11.88 -1.40
N LEU A 352 -9.70 -12.03 -0.91
CA LEU A 352 -10.89 -12.07 -1.76
C LEU A 352 -11.10 -10.73 -2.50
N TYR A 353 -10.86 -9.60 -1.83
CA TYR A 353 -10.88 -8.27 -2.43
C TYR A 353 -9.82 -8.12 -3.52
N SER A 354 -8.59 -8.55 -3.24
CA SER A 354 -7.50 -8.54 -4.22
C SER A 354 -7.83 -9.41 -5.44
N LEU A 355 -8.36 -10.61 -5.23
CA LEU A 355 -8.81 -11.51 -6.29
C LEU A 355 -9.96 -10.91 -7.11
N ALA A 356 -10.90 -10.21 -6.47
CA ALA A 356 -12.01 -9.53 -7.14
C ALA A 356 -11.49 -8.43 -8.09
N LEU A 357 -10.56 -7.58 -7.61
CA LEU A 357 -9.92 -6.55 -8.44
C LEU A 357 -9.12 -7.13 -9.60
N LEU A 358 -8.34 -8.18 -9.36
CA LEU A 358 -7.57 -8.85 -10.42
C LEU A 358 -8.51 -9.46 -11.47
N SER A 359 -9.62 -10.05 -11.04
CA SER A 359 -10.65 -10.58 -11.93
C SER A 359 -11.32 -9.48 -12.77
N MET A 360 -11.49 -8.27 -12.22
CA MET A 360 -11.96 -7.10 -12.97
C MET A 360 -10.95 -6.67 -14.06
N GLU A 361 -9.66 -6.64 -13.73
CA GLU A 361 -8.59 -6.24 -14.67
C GLU A 361 -8.49 -7.19 -15.86
N VAL A 362 -8.61 -8.50 -15.62
CA VAL A 362 -8.63 -9.51 -16.69
C VAL A 362 -10.00 -9.69 -17.35
N GLN A 363 -10.98 -8.82 -17.03
CA GLN A 363 -12.33 -8.82 -17.58
C GLN A 363 -13.15 -10.11 -17.32
N MET A 364 -12.81 -10.85 -16.27
CA MET A 364 -13.56 -12.01 -15.80
C MET A 364 -14.73 -11.55 -14.91
N TYR A 365 -15.67 -10.82 -15.50
CA TYR A 365 -16.74 -10.14 -14.77
C TYR A 365 -17.70 -11.10 -14.04
N ASP A 366 -17.92 -12.30 -14.56
CA ASP A 366 -18.80 -13.28 -13.90
C ASP A 366 -18.20 -13.82 -12.60
N GLU A 367 -16.91 -14.14 -12.59
CA GLU A 367 -16.18 -14.53 -11.37
C GLU A 367 -16.09 -13.35 -10.39
N ALA A 368 -15.68 -12.18 -10.89
CA ALA A 368 -15.59 -10.96 -10.08
C ALA A 368 -16.92 -10.63 -9.39
N ARG A 369 -18.05 -10.78 -10.09
CA ARG A 369 -19.39 -10.57 -9.52
C ARG A 369 -19.63 -11.46 -8.29
N GLY A 370 -19.23 -12.72 -8.36
CA GLY A 370 -19.35 -13.65 -7.22
C GLY A 370 -18.49 -13.22 -6.02
N TYR A 371 -17.26 -12.76 -6.28
CA TYR A 371 -16.36 -12.27 -5.22
C TYR A 371 -16.89 -10.99 -4.57
N TRP A 372 -17.34 -10.01 -5.37
CA TRP A 372 -17.95 -8.78 -4.84
C TRP A 372 -19.22 -9.04 -4.04
N GLN A 373 -20.05 -10.01 -4.45
CA GLN A 373 -21.22 -10.42 -3.69
C GLN A 373 -20.85 -11.03 -2.33
N ARG A 374 -19.81 -11.88 -2.29
CA ARG A 374 -19.30 -12.45 -1.04
C ARG A 374 -18.76 -11.38 -0.09
N LEU A 375 -18.00 -10.42 -0.60
CA LEU A 375 -17.49 -9.27 0.20
C LEU A 375 -18.65 -8.46 0.79
N LEU A 376 -19.65 -8.16 -0.03
CA LEU A 376 -20.84 -7.42 0.38
C LEU A 376 -21.64 -8.16 1.47
N VAL A 377 -21.84 -9.48 1.34
CA VAL A 377 -22.56 -10.29 2.34
C VAL A 377 -21.82 -10.35 3.68
N ASN A 378 -20.48 -10.36 3.65
CA ASN A 378 -19.66 -10.32 4.86
C ASN A 378 -19.54 -8.91 5.47
N GLY A 379 -20.13 -7.89 4.85
CA GLY A 379 -20.14 -6.51 5.36
C GLY A 379 -18.81 -5.78 5.24
N GLN A 380 -17.84 -6.31 4.48
CA GLN A 380 -16.56 -5.66 4.20
C GLN A 380 -16.56 -5.04 2.81
N HIS A 381 -15.79 -3.96 2.62
CA HIS A 381 -15.68 -3.24 1.34
C HIS A 381 -17.04 -2.94 0.67
N ARG A 382 -18.04 -2.55 1.47
CA ARG A 382 -19.44 -2.42 1.00
C ARG A 382 -19.55 -1.44 -0.17
N ASP A 383 -18.94 -0.26 -0.05
CA ASP A 383 -19.00 0.79 -1.07
C ASP A 383 -18.30 0.36 -2.36
N GLU A 384 -17.12 -0.25 -2.25
CA GLU A 384 -16.37 -0.80 -3.39
C GLU A 384 -17.14 -1.94 -4.06
N ALA A 385 -17.71 -2.86 -3.29
CA ALA A 385 -18.51 -3.95 -3.81
C ALA A 385 -19.75 -3.44 -4.56
N HIS A 386 -20.47 -2.46 -4.01
CA HIS A 386 -21.58 -1.82 -4.72
C HIS A 386 -21.11 -1.11 -5.99
N PHE A 387 -20.00 -0.37 -5.94
CA PHE A 387 -19.44 0.29 -7.12
C PHE A 387 -19.11 -0.72 -8.24
N TYR A 388 -18.36 -1.77 -7.94
CA TYR A 388 -17.93 -2.75 -8.94
C TYR A 388 -19.08 -3.64 -9.42
N LEU A 389 -20.06 -3.98 -8.57
CA LEU A 389 -21.28 -4.66 -9.01
C LEU A 389 -22.13 -3.77 -9.94
N GLY A 390 -22.18 -2.46 -9.67
CA GLY A 390 -22.79 -1.49 -10.57
C GLY A 390 -22.09 -1.43 -11.92
N PHE A 391 -20.76 -1.37 -11.91
CA PHE A 391 -19.94 -1.39 -13.13
C PHE A 391 -20.13 -2.67 -13.94
N ILE A 392 -20.10 -3.84 -13.30
CA ILE A 392 -20.34 -5.13 -13.98
C ILE A 392 -21.74 -5.17 -14.61
N ALA A 393 -22.75 -4.62 -13.92
CA ALA A 393 -24.11 -4.55 -14.45
C ALA A 393 -24.21 -3.60 -15.66
N GLU A 394 -23.46 -2.49 -15.65
CA GLU A 394 -23.34 -1.56 -16.78
C GLU A 394 -22.71 -2.24 -18.00
N GLN A 395 -21.61 -2.99 -17.82
CA GLN A 395 -20.98 -3.75 -18.91
C GLN A 395 -21.89 -4.83 -19.51
N GLY A 396 -22.83 -5.36 -18.70
CA GLY A 396 -23.84 -6.32 -19.12
C GLY A 396 -25.12 -5.71 -19.69
N ASP A 397 -25.14 -4.39 -19.98
CA ASP A 397 -26.30 -3.64 -20.48
C ASP A 397 -27.54 -3.72 -19.56
N ASN A 398 -27.31 -3.80 -18.24
CA ASN A 398 -28.37 -3.87 -17.23
C ASN A 398 -28.39 -2.58 -16.39
N ALA A 399 -28.82 -1.49 -17.02
CA ALA A 399 -28.84 -0.15 -16.44
C ALA A 399 -29.62 -0.07 -15.11
N ASP A 400 -30.77 -0.74 -14.99
CA ASP A 400 -31.56 -0.73 -13.75
C ASP A 400 -30.83 -1.37 -12.57
N THR A 401 -30.05 -2.42 -12.81
CA THR A 401 -29.24 -3.05 -11.77
C THR A 401 -28.03 -2.20 -11.43
N ALA A 402 -27.39 -1.59 -12.43
CA ALA A 402 -26.30 -0.66 -12.22
C ALA A 402 -26.72 0.54 -11.35
N ILE A 403 -27.86 1.17 -11.67
CA ILE A 403 -28.44 2.27 -10.89
C ILE A 403 -28.68 1.86 -9.43
N ARG A 404 -29.29 0.69 -9.20
CA ARG A 404 -29.54 0.19 -7.84
C ARG A 404 -28.25 0.02 -7.04
N HIS A 405 -27.18 -0.47 -7.66
CA HIS A 405 -25.91 -0.64 -6.99
C HIS A 405 -25.20 0.69 -6.74
N TYR A 406 -25.14 1.59 -7.73
CA TYR A 406 -24.50 2.89 -7.54
C TYR A 406 -25.20 3.77 -6.50
N LEU A 407 -26.53 3.65 -6.34
CA LEU A 407 -27.28 4.32 -5.27
C LEU A 407 -26.89 3.87 -3.86
N GLN A 408 -26.26 2.70 -3.70
CA GLN A 408 -25.83 2.18 -2.40
C GLN A 408 -24.40 2.58 -2.04
N VAL A 409 -23.67 3.25 -2.95
CA VAL A 409 -22.34 3.76 -2.66
C VAL A 409 -22.49 5.07 -1.89
N GLU A 410 -22.01 5.09 -0.64
CA GLU A 410 -22.15 6.21 0.29
C GLU A 410 -20.84 6.99 0.49
N GLY A 411 -19.70 6.40 0.10
CA GLY A 411 -18.39 7.03 0.24
C GLY A 411 -17.26 6.27 -0.46
N GLY A 412 -16.02 6.53 -0.01
CA GLY A 412 -14.81 5.89 -0.52
C GLY A 412 -14.24 6.51 -1.80
N ASN A 413 -13.14 5.91 -2.28
CA ASN A 413 -12.37 6.42 -3.41
C ASN A 413 -13.18 6.48 -4.72
N ASN A 414 -14.17 5.61 -4.87
CA ASN A 414 -15.01 5.52 -6.06
C ASN A 414 -16.32 6.32 -5.97
N PHE A 415 -16.56 7.08 -4.89
CA PHE A 415 -17.86 7.74 -4.65
C PHE A 415 -18.26 8.72 -5.76
N VAL A 416 -17.37 9.64 -6.14
CA VAL A 416 -17.65 10.63 -7.19
C VAL A 416 -17.86 9.95 -8.54
N LEU A 417 -17.10 8.88 -8.81
CA LEU A 417 -17.24 8.10 -10.05
C LEU A 417 -18.57 7.32 -10.06
N ALA A 418 -18.98 6.73 -8.95
CA ALA A 418 -20.28 6.09 -8.79
C ALA A 418 -21.43 7.07 -9.06
N LEU A 419 -21.35 8.29 -8.50
CA LEU A 419 -22.34 9.35 -8.70
C LEU A 419 -22.38 9.83 -10.14
N ARG A 420 -21.22 9.94 -10.80
CA ARG A 420 -21.13 10.25 -12.23
C ARG A 420 -21.85 9.18 -13.06
N ASN A 421 -21.53 7.90 -12.86
CA ASN A 421 -22.11 6.80 -13.63
C ASN A 421 -23.61 6.66 -13.36
N LEU A 422 -24.03 6.76 -12.10
CA LEU A 422 -25.45 6.81 -11.72
C LEU A 422 -26.19 7.93 -12.46
N SER A 423 -25.65 9.14 -12.42
CA SER A 423 -26.29 10.32 -13.03
C SER A 423 -26.36 10.19 -14.54
N GLN A 424 -25.29 9.69 -15.16
CA GLN A 424 -25.26 9.39 -16.59
C GLN A 424 -26.39 8.43 -16.98
N LEU A 425 -26.48 7.27 -16.32
CA LEU A 425 -27.52 6.27 -16.59
C LEU A 425 -28.94 6.82 -16.37
N MET A 426 -29.14 7.63 -15.33
CA MET A 426 -30.43 8.25 -15.07
C MET A 426 -30.82 9.28 -16.13
N ILE A 427 -29.87 10.10 -16.61
CA ILE A 427 -30.14 11.10 -17.66
C ILE A 427 -30.40 10.42 -19.01
N GLU A 428 -29.65 9.36 -19.35
CA GLU A 428 -29.89 8.54 -20.55
C GLU A 428 -31.27 7.89 -20.53
N ALA A 429 -31.75 7.48 -19.34
CA ALA A 429 -33.11 6.99 -19.12
C ALA A 429 -34.20 8.10 -19.11
N GLY A 430 -33.84 9.36 -19.37
CA GLY A 430 -34.76 10.51 -19.36
C GLY A 430 -35.17 10.98 -17.96
N ARG A 431 -34.47 10.56 -16.91
CA ARG A 431 -34.76 10.85 -15.50
C ARG A 431 -33.87 11.96 -14.93
N TYR A 432 -33.59 12.99 -15.73
CA TYR A 432 -32.76 14.13 -15.32
C TYR A 432 -33.22 14.79 -14.00
N PRO A 433 -34.52 15.11 -13.79
CA PRO A 433 -34.95 15.77 -12.55
C PRO A 433 -34.62 14.95 -11.29
N GLU A 434 -34.67 13.63 -11.39
CA GLU A 434 -34.30 12.73 -10.28
C GLU A 434 -32.79 12.70 -10.05
N ALA A 435 -32.00 12.65 -11.14
CA ALA A 435 -30.54 12.70 -11.07
C ALA A 435 -30.05 14.02 -10.43
N HIS A 436 -30.61 15.15 -10.90
CA HIS A 436 -30.33 16.47 -10.37
C HIS A 436 -30.67 16.57 -8.88
N ALA A 437 -31.88 16.17 -8.48
CA ALA A 437 -32.30 16.20 -7.08
C ALA A 437 -31.40 15.32 -6.18
N HIS A 438 -30.98 14.15 -6.68
CA HIS A 438 -30.05 13.28 -5.97
C HIS A 438 -28.69 13.96 -5.77
N LEU A 439 -28.07 14.47 -6.84
CA LEU A 439 -26.79 15.17 -6.75
C LEU A 439 -26.87 16.41 -5.87
N GLN A 440 -27.94 17.21 -5.97
CA GLN A 440 -28.17 18.35 -5.08
C GLN A 440 -28.21 17.92 -3.61
N ASN A 441 -28.92 16.84 -3.29
CA ASN A 441 -29.00 16.33 -1.93
C ASN A 441 -27.63 15.84 -1.42
N VAL A 442 -26.86 15.15 -2.25
CA VAL A 442 -25.49 14.72 -1.91
C VAL A 442 -24.59 15.93 -1.65
N ARG A 443 -24.61 16.93 -2.54
CA ARG A 443 -23.82 18.18 -2.36
C ARG A 443 -24.20 18.94 -1.10
N PHE A 444 -25.47 18.94 -0.71
CA PHE A 444 -25.93 19.56 0.53
C PHE A 444 -25.40 18.83 1.77
N ARG A 445 -25.32 17.49 1.73
CA ARG A 445 -24.82 16.67 2.84
C ARG A 445 -23.28 16.62 2.90
N HIS A 446 -22.62 16.75 1.76
CA HIS A 446 -21.16 16.63 1.62
C HIS A 446 -20.59 17.83 0.88
N ALA A 447 -20.30 18.89 1.64
CA ALA A 447 -19.82 20.17 1.11
C ALA A 447 -18.49 20.02 0.36
N GLU A 448 -17.65 19.06 0.76
CA GLU A 448 -16.38 18.70 0.13
C GLU A 448 -16.54 18.24 -1.33
N TYR A 449 -17.68 17.63 -1.67
CA TYR A 449 -17.97 17.17 -3.03
C TYR A 449 -18.78 18.17 -3.84
N ASN A 450 -19.11 19.35 -3.30
CA ASN A 450 -19.98 20.32 -3.98
C ASN A 450 -19.46 20.72 -5.37
N LEU A 451 -18.23 21.25 -5.44
CA LEU A 451 -17.64 21.72 -6.71
C LEU A 451 -17.31 20.58 -7.69
N PRO A 452 -16.73 19.43 -7.27
CA PRO A 452 -16.58 18.27 -8.14
C PRO A 452 -17.90 17.78 -8.74
N LEU A 453 -18.96 17.64 -7.93
CA LEU A 453 -20.25 17.15 -8.41
C LEU A 453 -21.00 18.16 -9.29
N LEU A 454 -20.83 19.47 -9.06
CA LEU A 454 -21.32 20.49 -9.99
C LEU A 454 -20.64 20.38 -11.36
N SER A 455 -19.32 20.14 -11.36
CA SER A 455 -18.56 19.97 -12.61
C SER A 455 -18.97 18.69 -13.35
N VAL A 456 -19.16 17.58 -12.62
CA VAL A 456 -19.68 16.33 -13.18
C VAL A 456 -21.06 16.52 -13.81
N GLU A 457 -21.99 17.13 -13.08
CA GLU A 457 -23.34 17.33 -13.58
C GLU A 457 -23.37 18.26 -14.80
N ALA A 458 -22.67 19.39 -14.74
CA ALA A 458 -22.60 20.33 -15.86
C ALA A 458 -22.01 19.69 -17.13
N ALA A 459 -20.95 18.88 -16.98
CA ALA A 459 -20.35 18.14 -18.10
C ALA A 459 -21.34 17.13 -18.70
N LEU A 460 -21.98 16.30 -17.87
CA LEU A 460 -22.97 15.32 -18.33
C LEU A 460 -24.14 15.97 -19.09
N LEU A 461 -24.66 17.08 -18.56
CA LEU A 461 -25.75 17.81 -19.21
C LEU A 461 -25.31 18.42 -20.54
N THR A 462 -24.09 18.96 -20.60
CA THR A 462 -23.53 19.52 -21.83
C THR A 462 -23.35 18.43 -22.89
N ASP A 463 -22.73 17.30 -22.53
CA ASP A 463 -22.46 16.17 -23.43
C ASP A 463 -23.75 15.56 -24.00
N MET A 464 -24.82 15.54 -23.21
CA MET A 464 -26.12 14.98 -23.59
C MET A 464 -27.07 16.00 -24.23
N GLY A 465 -26.63 17.25 -24.42
CA GLY A 465 -27.40 18.30 -25.08
C GLY A 465 -28.46 19.00 -24.23
N TYR A 466 -28.49 18.77 -22.91
CA TYR A 466 -29.34 19.47 -21.93
C TYR A 466 -28.75 20.84 -21.58
N TYR A 467 -28.58 21.68 -22.60
CA TYR A 467 -27.81 22.92 -22.46
C TYR A 467 -28.48 23.98 -21.59
N GLU A 468 -29.83 24.04 -21.59
CA GLU A 468 -30.56 25.01 -20.76
C GLU A 468 -30.40 24.69 -19.27
N GLU A 469 -30.48 23.41 -18.93
CA GLU A 469 -30.29 22.87 -17.60
C GLU A 469 -28.84 23.04 -17.12
N ALA A 470 -27.86 22.74 -17.99
CA ALA A 470 -26.44 22.97 -17.71
C ALA A 470 -26.16 24.46 -17.42
N GLN A 471 -26.76 25.35 -18.21
CA GLN A 471 -26.58 26.79 -18.02
C GLN A 471 -27.20 27.25 -16.70
N ALA A 472 -28.44 26.84 -16.41
CA ALA A 472 -29.12 27.20 -15.16
C ALA A 472 -28.35 26.72 -13.92
N LEU A 473 -27.80 25.51 -13.98
CA LEU A 473 -26.96 24.95 -12.92
C LEU A 473 -25.70 25.79 -12.69
N LEU A 474 -24.97 26.10 -13.76
CA LEU A 474 -23.72 26.87 -13.69
C LEU A 474 -23.97 28.33 -13.30
N ASP A 475 -25.03 28.96 -13.81
CA ASP A 475 -25.42 30.33 -13.46
C ASP A 475 -25.75 30.45 -11.97
N GLY A 476 -26.48 29.47 -11.41
CA GLY A 476 -26.74 29.39 -9.97
C GLY A 476 -25.44 29.26 -9.16
N ALA A 477 -24.59 28.30 -9.52
CA ALA A 477 -23.31 28.08 -8.82
C ALA A 477 -22.36 29.29 -8.92
N ILE A 478 -22.31 29.97 -10.06
CA ILE A 478 -21.51 31.19 -10.27
C ILE A 478 -22.09 32.37 -9.50
N SER A 479 -23.41 32.44 -9.30
CA SER A 479 -24.01 33.48 -8.44
C SER A 479 -23.49 33.38 -7.00
N ASP A 480 -23.34 32.16 -6.48
CA ASP A 480 -22.81 31.90 -5.14
C ASP A 480 -21.29 32.09 -5.07
N ALA A 481 -20.56 31.76 -6.14
CA ALA A 481 -19.11 31.90 -6.22
C ALA A 481 -18.64 32.62 -7.51
N PRO A 482 -18.81 33.96 -7.62
CA PRO A 482 -18.64 34.69 -8.89
C PRO A 482 -17.24 34.68 -9.49
N ASN A 483 -16.22 34.42 -8.67
CA ASN A 483 -14.82 34.41 -9.09
C ASN A 483 -14.23 32.99 -9.08
N ASN A 484 -15.05 31.95 -8.98
CA ASN A 484 -14.57 30.58 -9.09
C ASN A 484 -14.17 30.28 -10.54
N ILE A 485 -12.87 30.12 -10.78
CA ILE A 485 -12.30 29.89 -12.11
C ILE A 485 -12.83 28.61 -12.75
N GLN A 486 -12.97 27.53 -11.97
CA GLN A 486 -13.46 26.25 -12.47
C GLN A 486 -14.89 26.37 -13.02
N LEU A 487 -15.80 27.03 -12.28
CA LEU A 487 -17.18 27.22 -12.72
C LEU A 487 -17.27 28.12 -13.96
N LEU A 488 -16.50 29.20 -14.00
CA LEU A 488 -16.40 30.07 -15.18
C LEU A 488 -15.89 29.29 -16.39
N PHE A 489 -14.91 28.40 -16.19
CA PHE A 489 -14.35 27.59 -17.27
C PHE A 489 -15.38 26.59 -17.78
N GLN A 490 -16.06 25.85 -16.90
CA GLN A 490 -17.13 24.92 -17.29
C GLN A 490 -18.24 25.63 -18.09
N ARG A 491 -18.65 26.85 -17.69
CA ARG A 491 -19.64 27.61 -18.46
C ARG A 491 -19.10 28.12 -19.80
N SER A 492 -17.82 28.44 -19.88
CA SER A 492 -17.19 28.78 -21.15
C SER A 492 -17.19 27.59 -22.14
N VAL A 493 -17.01 26.36 -21.64
CA VAL A 493 -17.13 25.13 -22.44
C VAL A 493 -18.56 24.94 -22.92
N LEU A 494 -19.56 25.09 -22.03
CA LEU A 494 -20.97 25.05 -22.43
C LEU A 494 -21.29 26.07 -23.55
N PHE A 495 -20.83 27.32 -23.42
CA PHE A 495 -21.03 28.33 -24.46
C PHE A 495 -20.25 28.05 -25.74
N THR A 496 -19.16 27.29 -25.68
CA THR A 496 -18.42 26.81 -26.85
C THR A 496 -19.26 25.81 -27.64
N GLU A 497 -19.88 24.84 -26.96
CA GLU A 497 -20.78 23.86 -27.58
C GLU A 497 -22.05 24.50 -28.18
N GLN A 498 -22.51 25.61 -27.60
CA GLN A 498 -23.63 26.39 -28.12
C GLN A 498 -23.26 27.40 -29.22
N ASP A 499 -21.98 27.48 -29.63
CA ASP A 499 -21.45 28.51 -30.55
C ASP A 499 -21.74 29.97 -30.09
N ARG A 500 -21.77 30.21 -28.78
CA ARG A 500 -22.04 31.52 -28.15
C ARG A 500 -20.74 32.25 -27.80
N LEU A 501 -20.07 32.75 -28.85
CA LEU A 501 -18.78 33.44 -28.76
C LEU A 501 -18.75 34.55 -27.70
N GLY A 502 -19.76 35.42 -27.65
CA GLY A 502 -19.74 36.60 -26.79
C GLY A 502 -19.70 36.28 -25.29
N GLU A 503 -20.46 35.26 -24.88
CA GLU A 503 -20.53 34.80 -23.50
C GLU A 503 -19.32 33.95 -23.12
N MET A 504 -18.89 33.04 -24.00
CA MET A 504 -17.64 32.27 -23.82
C MET A 504 -16.44 33.21 -23.64
N GLU A 505 -16.27 34.20 -24.52
CA GLU A 505 -15.16 35.14 -24.45
C GLU A 505 -15.19 35.97 -23.16
N ARG A 506 -16.40 36.35 -22.70
CA ARG A 506 -16.56 37.08 -21.43
C ARG A 506 -16.03 36.28 -20.25
N ASP A 507 -16.35 34.98 -20.20
CA ASP A 507 -15.93 34.08 -19.13
C ASP A 507 -14.42 33.79 -19.21
N LEU A 508 -13.88 33.44 -20.38
CA LEU A 508 -12.43 33.19 -20.54
C LEU A 508 -11.59 34.44 -20.25
N ARG A 509 -12.02 35.63 -20.67
CA ARG A 509 -11.34 36.88 -20.30
C ARG A 509 -11.45 37.18 -18.81
N ARG A 510 -12.54 36.78 -18.15
CA ARG A 510 -12.65 36.90 -16.69
C ARG A 510 -11.66 35.97 -16.00
N ILE A 511 -11.53 34.74 -16.48
CA ILE A 511 -10.52 33.80 -15.98
C ILE A 511 -9.13 34.38 -16.15
N ILE A 512 -8.76 34.89 -17.33
CA ILE A 512 -7.46 35.53 -17.59
C ILE A 512 -7.18 36.70 -16.63
N ARG A 513 -8.21 37.45 -16.22
CA ARG A 513 -8.05 38.52 -15.22
C ARG A 513 -7.85 38.00 -13.80
N LEU A 514 -8.47 36.87 -13.45
CA LEU A 514 -8.38 36.25 -12.14
C LEU A 514 -7.09 35.42 -11.99
N ASP A 515 -6.65 34.80 -13.07
CA ASP A 515 -5.45 33.98 -13.19
C ASP A 515 -4.69 34.32 -14.50
N PRO A 516 -3.80 35.34 -14.45
CA PRO A 516 -3.00 35.78 -15.59
C PRO A 516 -1.93 34.79 -16.05
N ASP A 517 -1.72 33.71 -15.31
CA ASP A 517 -0.74 32.67 -15.63
C ASP A 517 -1.43 31.36 -16.05
N SER A 518 -2.71 31.41 -16.40
CA SER A 518 -3.48 30.26 -16.89
C SER A 518 -3.21 29.98 -18.38
N PRO A 519 -2.31 29.03 -18.77
CA PRO A 519 -2.11 28.69 -20.18
C PRO A 519 -3.41 28.19 -20.82
N MET A 520 -4.23 27.48 -20.05
CA MET A 520 -5.50 26.89 -20.47
C MET A 520 -6.50 27.94 -20.97
N ALA A 521 -6.67 29.05 -20.22
CA ALA A 521 -7.63 30.08 -20.58
C ALA A 521 -7.20 30.87 -21.83
N TYR A 522 -5.90 31.19 -21.93
CA TYR A 522 -5.33 31.81 -23.12
C TYR A 522 -5.46 30.92 -24.35
N ASN A 523 -5.12 29.63 -24.22
CA ASN A 523 -5.21 28.68 -25.31
C ASN A 523 -6.66 28.48 -25.78
N SER A 524 -7.60 28.27 -24.85
CA SER A 524 -9.00 28.04 -25.18
C SER A 524 -9.61 29.23 -25.92
N LEU A 525 -9.33 30.46 -25.47
CA LEU A 525 -9.83 31.66 -26.14
C LEU A 525 -9.18 31.84 -27.50
N GLY A 526 -7.84 31.74 -27.56
CA GLY A 526 -7.11 31.93 -28.80
C GLY A 526 -7.46 30.87 -29.84
N TYR A 527 -7.58 29.60 -29.46
CA TYR A 527 -7.98 28.52 -30.36
C TYR A 527 -9.36 28.76 -30.94
N TYR A 528 -10.35 29.07 -30.11
CA TYR A 528 -11.71 29.35 -30.59
C TYR A 528 -11.75 30.57 -31.54
N LEU A 529 -11.01 31.64 -31.23
CA LEU A 529 -10.90 32.80 -32.11
C LEU A 529 -10.22 32.44 -33.45
N ALA A 530 -9.17 31.62 -33.43
CA ALA A 530 -8.49 31.15 -34.63
C ALA A 530 -9.42 30.29 -35.49
N ASP A 531 -10.19 29.40 -34.87
CA ASP A 531 -11.03 28.45 -35.58
C ASP A 531 -12.30 29.10 -36.15
N ARG A 532 -13.07 29.78 -35.29
CA ARG A 532 -14.44 30.23 -35.57
C ARG A 532 -14.58 31.68 -36.06
N THR A 533 -13.50 32.47 -36.05
CA THR A 533 -13.56 33.90 -36.42
C THR A 533 -12.51 34.29 -37.45
N ASP A 534 -12.34 35.60 -37.70
CA ASP A 534 -11.26 36.20 -38.49
C ASP A 534 -10.24 36.96 -37.63
N ARG A 535 -10.33 36.86 -36.29
CA ARG A 535 -9.44 37.52 -35.31
C ARG A 535 -8.12 36.77 -35.14
N TYR A 536 -7.49 36.36 -36.24
CA TYR A 536 -6.31 35.49 -36.23
C TYR A 536 -5.10 36.09 -35.52
N GLN A 537 -4.88 37.40 -35.66
CA GLN A 537 -3.76 38.07 -35.01
C GLN A 537 -3.88 38.03 -33.48
N GLU A 538 -5.07 38.30 -32.97
CA GLU A 538 -5.34 38.24 -31.54
C GLU A 538 -5.27 36.80 -31.01
N ALA A 539 -5.85 35.85 -31.76
CA ALA A 539 -5.74 34.43 -31.45
C ALA A 539 -4.29 33.99 -31.30
N TYR A 540 -3.44 34.37 -32.26
CA TYR A 540 -2.01 34.10 -32.24
C TYR A 540 -1.32 34.69 -31.00
N GLU A 541 -1.61 35.94 -30.63
CA GLU A 541 -1.02 36.58 -29.44
C GLU A 541 -1.42 35.87 -28.14
N LEU A 542 -2.70 35.47 -28.01
CA LEU A 542 -3.19 34.71 -26.86
C LEU A 542 -2.51 33.33 -26.78
N ILE A 543 -2.45 32.59 -27.89
CA ILE A 543 -1.83 31.26 -27.92
C ILE A 543 -0.31 31.36 -27.72
N LEU A 544 0.34 32.42 -28.21
CA LEU A 544 1.76 32.65 -27.96
C LEU A 544 2.04 32.86 -26.46
N LYS A 545 1.16 33.57 -25.76
CA LYS A 545 1.20 33.68 -24.29
C LYS A 545 0.98 32.34 -23.60
N ALA A 546 0.02 31.53 -24.07
CA ALA A 546 -0.20 30.17 -23.57
C ALA A 546 1.04 29.28 -23.77
N SER A 547 1.66 29.34 -24.95
CA SER A 547 2.86 28.58 -25.29
C SER A 547 4.07 29.01 -24.45
N ALA A 548 4.21 30.30 -24.12
CA ALA A 548 5.26 30.75 -23.21
C ALA A 548 5.08 30.20 -21.79
N LEU A 549 3.83 30.03 -21.33
CA LEU A 549 3.51 29.47 -20.01
C LEU A 549 3.64 27.93 -19.98
N ALA A 550 3.34 27.26 -21.09
CA ALA A 550 3.36 25.80 -21.20
C ALA A 550 3.95 25.34 -22.56
N PRO A 551 5.29 25.41 -22.76
CA PRO A 551 5.93 25.26 -24.08
C PRO A 551 6.00 23.82 -24.62
N ASN A 552 5.63 22.84 -23.81
CA ASN A 552 5.69 21.41 -24.15
C ASN A 552 4.30 20.77 -24.17
N ASP A 553 3.22 21.55 -24.01
CA ASP A 553 1.86 21.04 -24.09
C ASP A 553 1.47 20.83 -25.58
N PRO A 554 1.19 19.58 -26.02
CA PRO A 554 0.89 19.30 -27.42
C PRO A 554 -0.35 20.03 -27.95
N ALA A 555 -1.37 20.27 -27.12
CA ALA A 555 -2.60 20.96 -27.54
C ALA A 555 -2.34 22.45 -27.79
N ILE A 556 -1.45 23.07 -27.01
CA ILE A 556 -1.05 24.47 -27.19
C ILE A 556 -0.15 24.61 -28.42
N ILE A 557 0.75 23.66 -28.65
CA ILE A 557 1.60 23.63 -29.84
C ILE A 557 0.74 23.47 -31.12
N ASP A 558 -0.25 22.58 -31.08
CA ASP A 558 -1.22 22.41 -32.17
C ASP A 558 -2.00 23.70 -32.44
N SER A 559 -2.57 24.29 -31.39
CA SER A 559 -3.30 25.57 -31.47
C SER A 559 -2.43 26.69 -32.06
N LEU A 560 -1.14 26.74 -31.69
CA LEU A 560 -0.20 27.73 -32.21
C LEU A 560 0.05 27.51 -33.71
N GLY A 561 0.25 26.25 -34.11
CA GLY A 561 0.39 25.88 -35.51
C GLY A 561 -0.87 26.21 -36.32
N TRP A 562 -2.05 25.98 -35.75
CA TRP A 562 -3.33 26.33 -36.37
C TRP A 562 -3.47 27.84 -36.57
N ALA A 563 -3.21 28.66 -35.54
CA ALA A 563 -3.24 30.12 -35.66
C ALA A 563 -2.23 30.64 -36.68
N GLN A 564 -1.02 30.08 -36.72
CA GLN A 564 0.02 30.41 -37.72
C GLN A 564 -0.44 30.06 -39.14
N TYR A 565 -1.11 28.92 -39.34
CA TYR A 565 -1.70 28.54 -40.62
C TYR A 565 -2.75 29.56 -41.07
N ARG A 566 -3.65 29.98 -40.17
CA ARG A 566 -4.69 31.00 -40.46
C ARG A 566 -4.08 32.36 -40.82
N LEU A 567 -2.88 32.67 -40.31
CA LEU A 567 -2.09 33.86 -40.67
C LEU A 567 -1.22 33.69 -41.92
N GLY A 568 -1.22 32.51 -42.57
CA GLY A 568 -0.39 32.23 -43.75
C GLY A 568 1.08 31.92 -43.46
N MET A 569 1.46 31.70 -42.20
CA MET A 569 2.82 31.38 -41.76
C MET A 569 3.11 29.88 -41.91
N PHE A 570 2.96 29.35 -43.12
CA PHE A 570 2.85 27.90 -43.37
C PHE A 570 4.05 27.05 -42.90
N GLU A 571 5.28 27.53 -43.07
CA GLU A 571 6.47 26.76 -42.62
C GLU A 571 6.56 26.67 -41.09
N GLN A 572 6.15 27.72 -40.37
CA GLN A 572 6.11 27.71 -38.90
C GLN A 572 4.98 26.83 -38.39
N ALA A 573 3.81 26.94 -39.03
CA ALA A 573 2.66 26.09 -38.74
C ALA A 573 3.00 24.61 -38.92
N LEU A 574 3.66 24.26 -40.03
CA LEU A 574 4.08 22.88 -40.30
C LEU A 574 5.01 22.34 -39.20
N ALA A 575 6.05 23.10 -38.83
CA ALA A 575 6.99 22.68 -37.79
C ALA A 575 6.31 22.43 -36.43
N ASN A 576 5.39 23.31 -36.03
CA ASN A 576 4.64 23.14 -34.79
C ASN A 576 3.66 21.95 -34.86
N LEU A 577 2.90 21.81 -35.94
CA LEU A 577 1.94 20.71 -36.08
C LEU A 577 2.61 19.34 -36.19
N GLU A 578 3.77 19.24 -36.86
CA GLU A 578 4.58 18.02 -36.87
C GLU A 578 5.05 17.65 -35.47
N ARG A 579 5.51 18.65 -34.69
CA ARG A 579 5.91 18.45 -33.29
C ARG A 579 4.72 18.04 -32.41
N ALA A 580 3.58 18.71 -32.55
CA ALA A 580 2.36 18.37 -31.81
C ALA A 580 1.93 16.93 -32.10
N TYR A 581 1.90 16.53 -33.37
CA TYR A 581 1.51 15.18 -33.79
C TYR A 581 2.49 14.10 -33.31
N GLN A 582 3.80 14.40 -33.25
CA GLN A 582 4.79 13.48 -32.68
C GLN A 582 4.60 13.26 -31.18
N LEU A 583 4.28 14.33 -30.44
CA LEU A 583 4.03 14.25 -29.00
C LEU A 583 2.68 13.60 -28.70
N PHE A 584 1.69 13.85 -29.55
CA PHE A 584 0.32 13.39 -29.37
C PHE A 584 -0.37 13.13 -30.73
N PRO A 585 -0.36 11.87 -31.20
CA PRO A 585 -0.93 11.47 -32.49
C PRO A 585 -2.47 11.47 -32.52
N ASP A 586 -3.10 12.62 -32.26
CA ASP A 586 -4.56 12.76 -32.22
C ASP A 586 -5.16 13.07 -33.60
N PRO A 587 -6.38 12.58 -33.91
CA PRO A 587 -7.07 12.88 -35.16
C PRO A 587 -7.28 14.37 -35.50
N GLU A 588 -7.51 15.26 -34.52
CA GLU A 588 -7.67 16.70 -34.78
C GLU A 588 -6.32 17.34 -35.19
N VAL A 589 -5.25 17.00 -34.48
CA VAL A 589 -3.88 17.42 -34.83
C VAL A 589 -3.48 16.88 -36.21
N ALA A 590 -3.85 15.64 -36.51
CA ALA A 590 -3.65 15.04 -37.83
C ALA A 590 -4.44 15.77 -38.93
N ALA A 591 -5.66 16.21 -38.63
CA ALA A 591 -6.47 17.02 -39.53
C ALA A 591 -5.73 18.33 -39.85
N HIS A 592 -5.37 19.12 -38.84
CA HIS A 592 -4.63 20.37 -38.98
C HIS A 592 -3.33 20.20 -39.77
N LEU A 593 -2.49 19.23 -39.40
CA LEU A 593 -1.23 18.93 -40.08
C LEU A 593 -1.45 18.61 -41.57
N GLY A 594 -2.43 17.77 -41.87
CA GLY A 594 -2.77 17.42 -43.24
C GLY A 594 -3.29 18.63 -44.04
N GLU A 595 -4.07 19.53 -43.43
CA GLU A 595 -4.54 20.75 -44.10
C GLU A 595 -3.40 21.69 -44.49
N VAL A 596 -2.44 21.91 -43.57
CA VAL A 596 -1.25 22.72 -43.86
C VAL A 596 -0.44 22.09 -44.99
N LEU A 597 -0.16 20.78 -44.92
CA LEU A 597 0.54 20.05 -45.97
C LEU A 597 -0.19 20.15 -47.32
N TRP A 598 -1.52 20.08 -47.33
CA TRP A 598 -2.34 20.16 -48.53
C TRP A 598 -2.23 21.54 -49.20
N VAL A 599 -2.38 22.62 -48.42
CA VAL A 599 -2.27 24.00 -48.90
C VAL A 599 -0.86 24.32 -49.41
N MET A 600 0.17 23.75 -48.80
CA MET A 600 1.57 23.84 -49.26
C MET A 600 1.85 23.01 -50.54
N GLY A 601 0.84 22.33 -51.10
CA GLY A 601 0.98 21.49 -52.29
C GLY A 601 1.56 20.09 -52.02
N ARG A 602 1.87 19.75 -50.77
CA ARG A 602 2.39 18.45 -50.34
C ARG A 602 1.26 17.43 -50.13
N LYS A 603 0.34 17.32 -51.11
CA LYS A 603 -0.91 16.54 -51.01
C LYS A 603 -0.70 15.06 -50.70
N SER A 604 0.35 14.44 -51.26
CA SER A 604 0.67 13.04 -50.97
C SER A 604 1.08 12.82 -49.51
N ALA A 605 1.70 13.81 -48.86
CA ALA A 605 2.04 13.75 -47.44
C ALA A 605 0.79 13.95 -46.57
N ALA A 606 -0.06 14.93 -46.90
CA ALA A 606 -1.35 15.15 -46.23
C ALA A 606 -2.20 13.87 -46.19
N ASN A 607 -2.39 13.23 -47.35
CA ASN A 607 -3.15 11.97 -47.44
C ASN A 607 -2.54 10.85 -46.60
N ARG A 608 -1.21 10.78 -46.46
CA ARG A 608 -0.59 9.78 -45.58
C ARG A 608 -0.93 10.05 -44.13
N VAL A 609 -0.78 11.29 -43.66
CA VAL A 609 -1.12 11.67 -42.27
C VAL A 609 -2.57 11.32 -41.94
N TRP A 610 -3.52 11.75 -42.79
CA TRP A 610 -4.94 11.44 -42.59
C TRP A 610 -5.23 9.94 -42.61
N ASN A 611 -4.71 9.20 -43.59
CA ASN A 611 -4.97 7.76 -43.68
C ASN A 611 -4.35 6.97 -42.52
N GLU A 612 -3.16 7.36 -42.02
CA GLU A 612 -2.58 6.72 -40.85
C GLU A 612 -3.43 6.99 -39.60
N ALA A 613 -3.87 8.24 -39.38
CA ALA A 613 -4.73 8.57 -38.25
C ALA A 613 -6.09 7.85 -38.33
N LEU A 614 -6.70 7.76 -39.52
CA LEU A 614 -7.96 7.03 -39.75
C LEU A 614 -7.85 5.51 -39.53
N LYS A 615 -6.65 4.90 -39.54
CA LYS A 615 -6.52 3.48 -39.13
C LYS A 615 -6.86 3.28 -37.65
N THR A 616 -6.58 4.28 -36.83
CA THR A 616 -6.86 4.24 -35.39
C THR A 616 -8.22 4.81 -35.05
N THR A 617 -8.67 5.84 -35.77
CA THR A 617 -9.96 6.50 -35.56
C THR A 617 -10.72 6.64 -36.89
N PRO A 618 -11.36 5.57 -37.39
CA PRO A 618 -11.96 5.54 -38.73
C PRO A 618 -13.06 6.59 -38.97
N ASP A 619 -13.80 6.95 -37.91
CA ASP A 619 -14.95 7.85 -37.99
C ASP A 619 -14.61 9.27 -37.50
N SER A 620 -13.33 9.67 -37.56
CA SER A 620 -12.92 11.02 -37.15
C SER A 620 -13.52 12.11 -38.03
N GLU A 621 -14.49 12.85 -37.48
CA GLU A 621 -15.12 13.97 -38.18
C GLU A 621 -14.11 15.06 -38.54
N PHE A 622 -13.10 15.33 -37.70
CA PHE A 622 -12.07 16.33 -37.99
C PHE A 622 -11.35 16.04 -39.32
N ILE A 623 -10.88 14.80 -39.48
CA ILE A 623 -10.16 14.37 -40.68
C ILE A 623 -11.10 14.31 -41.88
N LEU A 624 -12.28 13.71 -41.70
CA LEU A 624 -13.24 13.55 -42.79
C LEU A 624 -13.73 14.91 -43.31
N ASN A 625 -14.02 15.86 -42.42
CA ASN A 625 -14.40 17.23 -42.77
C ASN A 625 -13.25 17.98 -43.46
N ALA A 626 -12.02 17.85 -42.97
CA ALA A 626 -10.83 18.45 -43.60
C ALA A 626 -10.64 17.92 -45.04
N MET A 627 -10.73 16.60 -45.22
CA MET A 627 -10.64 15.96 -46.52
C MET A 627 -11.76 16.39 -47.47
N GLU A 628 -13.00 16.47 -46.98
CA GLU A 628 -14.14 16.89 -47.77
C GLU A 628 -14.01 18.35 -48.23
N ARG A 629 -13.67 19.26 -47.31
CA ARG A 629 -13.45 20.68 -47.58
C ARG A 629 -12.36 20.94 -48.62
N LEU A 630 -11.34 20.09 -48.66
CA LEU A 630 -10.15 20.28 -49.50
C LEU A 630 -10.15 19.47 -50.80
N LYS A 631 -11.20 18.68 -51.09
CA LYS A 631 -11.37 17.96 -52.37
C LYS A 631 -11.44 18.95 -53.55
N PRO A 632 -10.81 18.63 -54.70
CA PRO A 632 -10.97 19.42 -55.92
C PRO A 632 -12.43 19.35 -56.41
N GLY A 633 -13.17 20.46 -56.33
CA GLY A 633 -14.54 20.58 -56.83
C GLY A 633 -15.60 21.01 -55.80
N ALA A 634 -15.26 21.10 -54.52
CA ALA A 634 -16.13 21.71 -53.51
C ALA A 634 -16.19 23.24 -53.75
N THR A 635 -17.28 23.71 -54.34
CA THR A 635 -17.54 25.15 -54.52
C THR A 635 -17.98 25.72 -53.17
N ARG A 636 -17.36 26.83 -52.75
CA ARG A 636 -17.78 27.61 -51.57
C ARG A 636 -19.14 28.23 -51.77
#